data_AF-A0A9P8BQZ9-F1
#
_entry.id   AF-A0A9P8BQZ9-F1
#
_cell.length_a   1.000
_cell.length_b   1.000
_cell.length_c   1.000
_cell.angle_alpha   90.00
_cell.angle_beta   90.00
_cell.angle_gamma   90.00
#
_symmetry.space_group_name_H-M   'P 1'
#
loop_
_entity.id
_entity.type
_entity.pdbx_description
1 polymer ?
#
loop_
_entity_poly.entity_id
_entity_poly.type
_entity_poly.pdbx_seq_one_letter_code
_entity_poly.pdbx_strand_id
1 'polypeptide(L)'
;MKRPNQDDSQDATARGKQARTHGQPAVSVSGSHTVVQPASVLALQPHTDGDDMNVDSDYELDREDATSMDEDLDQDSDLEGEPTTQDLLRSVESRSARTRTRALKLLINRLADLTSAERESLLKIARKNLYTEADKGVKILLIQILQNALEATTVDGRGVVEDLLNQLQADSTEVRVQVYDAIAYIIKIGRLQRNSNSDINTIRALITISIAELSDRHHRVRSALLQLVSQLAPLLRTSDIQTNVSEGKQAGYSQHDIQVIISNYVTDPEPRVRKNALKALLGLHREGFKIGLVMYDVAILAILDDYQEVRMEGLDLIFILSRLYPDQIVQNPKEDIEQRTRLADDAFVRICDMMNDSSMVVRAKACTLLGRFRKVNYMFLSQTFSKQIMARLKVDQSARNIALGPAQKQAQRAKLIATPEGDQDVTAQQVRLLDSGACGAFVHGLEDEYQDVRNAAINSICELCLHNPGFAVLALDYLVDMFMDEIDYVRMNALTSLRKIGNRGLITFDTEQLQIALGVLEDADRDVREAAHRMLEVVTMSTEDGMTSFLESIETNMRRFPEDQLSIYQCLRYVGRHHGVFLENMLESMLQLDRTFLAKEKNVEEMTYCGHMVLLFNAATTNPTILNMLPKYTFKHYTYLRDEYLNCFPEPTEIPCPGTQSLRDLAAALTMTITNDGPDGAGMNMDSMTSAQDGATSAYATTIAAMRIQTEEDAEAFYEQALRNLDRIHVLLRQQTSSNQSRARPDLTKRHREVLLRQLSACQRDLEYIVSVHTKQGRNAEFASMYLECCQLLVQIQESYDSPSFIMLAPILSAQLFRLSYYMDHIFLGLDATAKVSVGYFRILANLVWFFGMVQKKAGTSASSSSSSSSAAGPREDGLTREYLQSMLQQAIKRVTDLQAQMDRPEVDLVRIQGYRVILGDLRVALLRAFKSPSTLEVVRLLANIVKFRPMEIDFRSLVLHRISAEVTRPTTNRDRPTDIHPSFPFLVPVEGVIRHARDTTGVAIQVTFPNGNVRHYYPPPDHFIPVEDGESKDKSDEAEAKRESEDSGAMDVVPSTATGETLSTPSTYRLRTSIEIYPEASWGTSSAELRITLSRSFQPDLVGHDEFICRFAEEIATEKRQQQALQQRGMLTDPNGQSQSSSSSAAWGSASNGLLSHPRGLLALGGSGGGGGQMSSRRLQSVATPGSEAHVMQNQSTLEISKSINYYVTRRAMFNS
;
A
#
# COMPACT_ATOMS: atom_id res chain seq x y z
N MET A 1 17.25 -61.19 -28.47
CA MET A 1 17.76 -62.58 -28.37
C MET A 1 17.99 -62.93 -26.90
N LYS A 2 18.38 -64.18 -26.61
CA LYS A 2 18.56 -64.81 -25.28
C LYS A 2 19.24 -63.96 -24.17
N ARG A 3 18.65 -64.01 -22.97
CA ARG A 3 19.29 -64.02 -21.62
C ARG A 3 20.38 -65.13 -21.53
N PRO A 4 21.41 -65.07 -20.66
CA PRO A 4 21.22 -65.44 -19.22
C PRO A 4 22.19 -64.73 -18.22
N ASN A 5 21.78 -64.40 -16.97
CA ASN A 5 21.92 -65.16 -15.69
C ASN A 5 23.28 -64.95 -14.98
N GLN A 6 23.54 -65.28 -13.70
CA GLN A 6 22.77 -65.83 -12.54
C GLN A 6 23.43 -65.24 -11.25
N ASP A 7 23.16 -65.56 -9.96
CA ASP A 7 22.37 -66.58 -9.24
C ASP A 7 21.70 -65.91 -7.99
N ASP A 8 21.59 -66.58 -6.84
CA ASP A 8 20.32 -66.93 -6.16
C ASP A 8 20.55 -66.68 -4.62
N SER A 9 19.94 -67.22 -3.55
CA SER A 9 19.02 -68.36 -3.37
C SER A 9 18.29 -68.36 -2.00
N GLN A 10 16.97 -68.54 -2.04
CA GLN A 10 16.21 -69.56 -1.25
C GLN A 10 16.10 -69.40 0.31
N ASP A 11 15.09 -69.94 1.03
CA ASP A 11 13.94 -70.79 0.63
C ASP A 11 12.70 -70.72 1.59
N ALA A 12 11.55 -71.29 1.13
CA ALA A 12 10.52 -72.12 1.83
C ALA A 12 9.85 -71.71 3.20
N THR A 13 8.57 -72.03 3.54
CA THR A 13 7.38 -72.58 2.83
C THR A 13 6.03 -72.43 3.62
N ALA A 14 4.91 -72.30 2.87
CA ALA A 14 3.56 -72.93 3.04
C ALA A 14 2.53 -72.64 4.18
N ARG A 15 1.37 -72.06 3.75
CA ARG A 15 -0.06 -72.44 3.99
C ARG A 15 -0.77 -72.31 5.39
N GLY A 16 -1.84 -71.48 5.44
CA GLY A 16 -3.20 -72.00 5.77
C GLY A 16 -4.24 -71.15 6.57
N LYS A 17 -5.39 -70.85 5.92
CA LYS A 17 -6.77 -70.59 6.45
C LYS A 17 -7.23 -69.24 7.09
N GLN A 18 -8.10 -68.56 6.31
CA GLN A 18 -9.48 -68.06 6.63
C GLN A 18 -9.79 -66.87 7.57
N ALA A 19 -10.42 -65.83 6.96
CA ALA A 19 -11.47 -64.91 7.48
C ALA A 19 -11.10 -63.81 8.53
N ARG A 20 -11.74 -62.61 8.57
CA ARG A 20 -12.62 -61.87 7.62
C ARG A 20 -12.67 -60.34 7.95
N THR A 21 -12.58 -59.48 6.93
CA THR A 21 -13.40 -58.28 6.59
C THR A 21 -14.39 -57.67 7.64
N HIS A 22 -14.67 -56.36 7.76
CA HIS A 22 -14.47 -55.11 6.97
C HIS A 22 -14.26 -53.91 7.94
N GLY A 23 -13.89 -52.67 7.57
CA GLY A 23 -13.48 -52.08 6.29
C GLY A 23 -13.80 -50.56 6.22
N GLN A 24 -12.93 -49.75 5.60
CA GLN A 24 -13.15 -48.32 5.30
C GLN A 24 -12.79 -48.01 3.83
N PRO A 25 -13.55 -47.16 3.12
CA PRO A 25 -13.22 -46.71 1.77
C PRO A 25 -12.31 -45.47 1.79
N ALA A 26 -11.47 -45.31 0.76
CA ALA A 26 -10.80 -44.05 0.49
C ALA A 26 -11.78 -43.06 -0.17
N VAL A 27 -11.73 -41.79 0.23
CA VAL A 27 -12.41 -40.67 -0.43
C VAL A 27 -11.38 -39.58 -0.72
N SER A 28 -11.43 -39.02 -1.93
CA SER A 28 -10.58 -37.92 -2.36
C SER A 28 -10.95 -36.61 -1.66
N VAL A 29 -9.96 -35.93 -1.06
CA VAL A 29 -10.12 -34.56 -0.56
C VAL A 29 -9.41 -33.60 -1.51
N SER A 30 -10.14 -32.58 -1.95
CA SER A 30 -9.63 -31.48 -2.76
C SER A 30 -8.86 -30.46 -1.92
N GLY A 31 -7.66 -30.08 -2.35
CA GLY A 31 -6.94 -28.95 -1.76
C GLY A 31 -7.61 -27.62 -2.11
N SER A 32 -8.39 -27.07 -1.17
CA SER A 32 -8.96 -25.73 -1.27
C SER A 32 -7.99 -24.71 -0.65
N HIS A 33 -7.34 -23.88 -1.47
CA HIS A 33 -6.59 -22.73 -0.97
C HIS A 33 -7.56 -21.69 -0.39
N THR A 34 -7.49 -21.48 0.93
CA THR A 34 -8.17 -20.39 1.62
C THR A 34 -7.50 -19.06 1.31
N VAL A 35 -8.19 -18.20 0.56
CA VAL A 35 -7.75 -16.82 0.31
C VAL A 35 -8.13 -15.95 1.51
N VAL A 36 -7.13 -15.44 2.23
CA VAL A 36 -7.33 -14.38 3.22
C VAL A 36 -7.60 -13.07 2.48
N GLN A 37 -8.61 -12.31 2.91
CA GLN A 37 -8.93 -10.99 2.37
C GLN A 37 -8.43 -9.87 3.31
N PRO A 38 -7.84 -8.78 2.80
CA PRO A 38 -7.54 -7.61 3.61
C PRO A 38 -8.80 -6.91 4.09
N ALA A 39 -8.77 -6.43 5.33
CA ALA A 39 -9.87 -5.68 5.92
C ALA A 39 -9.94 -4.24 5.36
N SER A 40 -11.12 -3.85 4.87
CA SER A 40 -11.47 -2.44 4.65
C SER A 40 -12.19 -1.86 5.88
N VAL A 41 -12.09 -0.55 6.06
CA VAL A 41 -12.29 0.10 7.38
C VAL A 41 -13.71 0.62 7.61
N LEU A 42 -14.28 0.25 8.76
CA LEU A 42 -15.43 0.84 9.45
C LEU A 42 -16.80 0.87 8.72
N ALA A 43 -17.55 -0.21 8.90
CA ALA A 43 -18.99 -0.13 9.16
C ALA A 43 -19.33 -1.00 10.38
N LEU A 44 -19.90 -0.42 11.45
CA LEU A 44 -20.18 -1.13 12.70
C LEU A 44 -21.46 -1.98 12.59
N GLN A 45 -21.31 -3.28 12.33
CA GLN A 45 -22.36 -4.27 12.56
C GLN A 45 -22.34 -4.76 14.03
N PRO A 46 -23.49 -5.11 14.63
CA PRO A 46 -23.55 -5.63 15.99
C PRO A 46 -22.96 -7.04 16.09
N HIS A 47 -22.37 -7.37 17.22
CA HIS A 47 -21.80 -8.69 17.47
C HIS A 47 -22.88 -9.79 17.45
N THR A 48 -22.75 -10.72 16.49
CA THR A 48 -23.33 -12.07 16.58
C THR A 48 -22.19 -13.07 16.53
N ASP A 49 -21.88 -13.68 17.69
CA ASP A 49 -20.84 -14.72 17.78
C ASP A 49 -21.26 -15.93 16.93
N GLY A 50 -20.39 -16.36 16.01
CA GLY A 50 -20.58 -17.52 15.14
C GLY A 50 -19.45 -18.52 15.32
N ASP A 51 -19.60 -19.43 16.30
CA ASP A 51 -18.69 -20.54 16.52
C ASP A 51 -19.17 -21.78 15.73
N ASP A 52 -18.51 -22.10 14.62
CA ASP A 52 -18.71 -23.37 13.89
C ASP A 52 -17.84 -24.48 14.53
N MET A 53 -18.43 -25.27 15.43
CA MET A 53 -17.84 -26.54 15.91
C MET A 53 -18.91 -27.61 16.12
N ASN A 54 -18.67 -28.80 15.56
CA ASN A 54 -19.55 -29.96 15.70
C ASN A 54 -19.69 -30.42 17.16
N VAL A 55 -20.93 -30.60 17.62
CA VAL A 55 -21.27 -31.45 18.78
C VAL A 55 -22.54 -32.23 18.46
N ASP A 56 -22.42 -33.55 18.32
CA ASP A 56 -23.57 -34.46 18.33
C ASP A 56 -24.20 -34.50 19.73
N SER A 57 -25.52 -34.35 19.83
CA SER A 57 -26.34 -35.02 20.85
C SER A 57 -27.84 -34.84 20.58
N ASP A 58 -28.58 -35.93 20.75
CA ASP A 58 -30.03 -35.96 20.55
C ASP A 58 -30.78 -35.17 21.64
N TYR A 59 -31.78 -34.38 21.24
CA TYR A 59 -33.04 -34.31 21.99
C TYR A 59 -34.22 -34.23 21.00
N GLU A 60 -35.21 -35.07 21.26
CA GLU A 60 -36.33 -35.38 20.37
C GLU A 60 -37.64 -34.71 20.88
N LEU A 61 -38.66 -34.65 20.01
CA LEU A 61 -40.05 -34.25 20.30
C LEU A 61 -40.28 -32.72 20.50
N ASP A 62 -41.37 -32.10 20.03
CA ASP A 62 -42.58 -32.64 19.38
C ASP A 62 -43.01 -31.86 18.12
N ARG A 63 -43.76 -32.54 17.25
CA ARG A 63 -44.63 -31.93 16.23
C ARG A 63 -46.08 -32.21 16.61
N GLU A 64 -46.92 -31.18 16.67
CA GLU A 64 -48.36 -31.37 16.48
C GLU A 64 -48.95 -30.35 15.48
N ASP A 65 -49.79 -30.92 14.62
CA ASP A 65 -50.86 -30.40 13.78
C ASP A 65 -50.67 -29.21 12.80
N ALA A 66 -51.26 -29.45 11.62
CA ALA A 66 -51.24 -28.59 10.45
C ALA A 66 -52.68 -28.15 10.10
N THR A 67 -52.83 -27.55 8.90
CA THR A 67 -54.10 -27.33 8.19
C THR A 67 -55.13 -26.37 8.81
N SER A 68 -55.02 -25.10 8.40
CA SER A 68 -56.12 -24.50 7.64
C SER A 68 -55.57 -23.79 6.41
N MET A 69 -56.26 -23.87 5.28
CA MET A 69 -55.92 -23.11 4.07
C MET A 69 -56.18 -21.62 4.28
N ASP A 70 -55.40 -20.79 3.60
CA ASP A 70 -55.96 -19.82 2.66
C ASP A 70 -55.00 -19.71 1.47
N GLU A 71 -55.51 -19.92 0.26
CA GLU A 71 -54.80 -19.71 -0.99
C GLU A 71 -55.02 -18.27 -1.44
N ASP A 72 -54.01 -17.40 -1.38
CA ASP A 72 -54.07 -16.10 -2.05
C ASP A 72 -52.78 -15.84 -2.86
N LEU A 73 -53.02 -15.78 -4.17
CA LEU A 73 -52.10 -15.88 -5.30
C LEU A 73 -50.97 -14.85 -5.35
N ASP A 74 -49.93 -15.20 -6.12
CA ASP A 74 -48.81 -14.34 -6.47
C ASP A 74 -49.25 -12.94 -6.96
N GLN A 75 -48.76 -11.89 -6.29
CA GLN A 75 -48.76 -10.51 -6.77
C GLN A 75 -47.40 -9.80 -6.51
N ASP A 76 -46.29 -10.53 -6.56
CA ASP A 76 -44.92 -9.96 -6.63
C ASP A 76 -44.49 -9.71 -8.09
N SER A 77 -45.41 -9.16 -8.91
CA SER A 77 -45.14 -8.78 -10.31
C SER A 77 -45.79 -7.43 -10.68
N ASP A 78 -45.26 -6.34 -10.11
CA ASP A 78 -45.21 -5.03 -10.77
C ASP A 78 -44.25 -4.09 -10.01
N LEU A 79 -43.67 -3.11 -10.73
CA LEU A 79 -42.66 -2.13 -10.30
C LEU A 79 -41.19 -2.62 -10.27
N GLU A 80 -40.59 -2.76 -11.45
CA GLU A 80 -39.13 -2.69 -11.63
C GLU A 80 -38.63 -1.26 -11.32
N GLY A 81 -38.17 -1.04 -10.09
CA GLY A 81 -37.51 0.21 -9.69
C GLY A 81 -37.12 0.22 -8.21
N GLU A 82 -35.97 0.79 -7.86
CA GLU A 82 -35.62 0.96 -6.45
C GLU A 82 -36.62 1.92 -5.76
N PRO A 83 -37.17 1.55 -4.59
CA PRO A 83 -38.05 2.44 -3.85
C PRO A 83 -37.28 3.68 -3.38
N THR A 84 -37.91 4.85 -3.52
CA THR A 84 -37.29 6.12 -3.11
C THR A 84 -37.16 6.20 -1.59
N THR A 85 -36.25 7.04 -1.09
CA THR A 85 -36.10 7.27 0.36
C THR A 85 -37.40 7.72 1.01
N GLN A 86 -38.24 8.49 0.31
CA GLN A 86 -39.54 8.95 0.80
C GLN A 86 -40.58 7.83 0.89
N ASP A 87 -40.56 6.86 -0.02
CA ASP A 87 -41.47 5.72 0.00
C ASP A 87 -41.03 4.66 1.03
N LEU A 88 -39.72 4.53 1.26
CA LEU A 88 -39.17 3.78 2.40
C LEU A 88 -39.58 4.42 3.74
N LEU A 89 -39.47 5.74 3.89
CA LEU A 89 -39.93 6.44 5.10
C LEU A 89 -41.44 6.29 5.35
N ARG A 90 -42.27 6.32 4.29
CA ARG A 90 -43.73 6.06 4.41
C ARG A 90 -44.05 4.61 4.78
N SER A 91 -43.32 3.64 4.23
CA SER A 91 -43.57 2.22 4.50
C SER A 91 -43.17 1.77 5.91
N VAL A 92 -42.32 2.56 6.61
CA VAL A 92 -42.10 2.41 8.08
C VAL A 92 -43.35 2.74 8.91
N GLU A 93 -44.27 3.57 8.42
CA GLU A 93 -45.58 3.83 9.08
C GLU A 93 -46.70 2.88 8.58
N SER A 94 -46.39 1.89 7.75
CA SER A 94 -47.39 0.95 7.22
C SER A 94 -47.93 -0.01 8.29
N ARG A 95 -49.19 -0.46 8.14
CA ARG A 95 -49.82 -1.38 9.11
C ARG A 95 -49.23 -2.80 9.09
N SER A 96 -48.62 -3.24 8.00
CA SER A 96 -48.03 -4.58 7.85
C SER A 96 -46.64 -4.66 8.48
N ALA A 97 -46.45 -5.56 9.45
CA ALA A 97 -45.14 -5.78 10.09
C ALA A 97 -44.08 -6.31 9.09
N ARG A 98 -44.47 -7.14 8.11
CA ARG A 98 -43.59 -7.59 7.02
C ARG A 98 -43.08 -6.41 6.18
N THR A 99 -43.98 -5.47 5.86
CA THR A 99 -43.64 -4.27 5.08
C THR A 99 -42.75 -3.31 5.87
N ARG A 100 -43.04 -3.07 7.17
CA ARG A 100 -42.15 -2.30 8.07
C ARG A 100 -40.77 -2.95 8.14
N THR A 101 -40.68 -4.27 8.33
CA THR A 101 -39.39 -5.00 8.41
C THR A 101 -38.57 -4.88 7.13
N ARG A 102 -39.19 -5.02 5.93
CA ARG A 102 -38.51 -4.84 4.64
C ARG A 102 -37.99 -3.40 4.48
N ALA A 103 -38.81 -2.41 4.84
CA ALA A 103 -38.42 -0.99 4.78
C ALA A 103 -37.27 -0.64 5.73
N LEU A 104 -37.33 -1.08 6.99
CA LEU A 104 -36.30 -0.81 8.00
C LEU A 104 -34.95 -1.46 7.63
N LYS A 105 -34.93 -2.70 7.13
CA LYS A 105 -33.70 -3.35 6.65
C LYS A 105 -33.07 -2.61 5.46
N LEU A 106 -33.88 -2.18 4.49
CA LEU A 106 -33.39 -1.39 3.35
C LEU A 106 -32.88 0.00 3.78
N LEU A 107 -33.51 0.64 4.76
CA LEU A 107 -33.06 1.90 5.33
C LEU A 107 -31.76 1.76 6.12
N ILE A 108 -31.57 0.66 6.87
CA ILE A 108 -30.30 0.36 7.57
C ILE A 108 -29.14 0.24 6.59
N ASN A 109 -29.32 -0.52 5.50
CA ASN A 109 -28.27 -0.69 4.50
C ASN A 109 -27.92 0.63 3.77
N ARG A 110 -28.91 1.52 3.57
CA ARG A 110 -28.74 2.84 2.94
C ARG A 110 -28.45 3.98 3.92
N LEU A 111 -28.15 3.69 5.20
CA LEU A 111 -27.94 4.72 6.23
C LEU A 111 -26.83 5.71 5.85
N ALA A 112 -25.77 5.25 5.17
CA ALA A 112 -24.65 6.05 4.71
C ALA A 112 -25.05 7.08 3.63
N ASP A 113 -25.99 6.73 2.76
CA ASP A 113 -26.42 7.55 1.62
C ASP A 113 -27.42 8.65 2.00
N LEU A 114 -28.17 8.46 3.11
CA LEU A 114 -29.20 9.39 3.56
C LEU A 114 -28.64 10.76 3.94
N THR A 115 -29.31 11.83 3.51
CA THR A 115 -28.96 13.19 3.94
C THR A 115 -29.28 13.42 5.43
N SER A 116 -28.62 14.40 6.07
CA SER A 116 -28.89 14.74 7.49
C SER A 116 -30.37 15.04 7.76
N ALA A 117 -31.07 15.67 6.81
CA ALA A 117 -32.49 15.98 6.95
C ALA A 117 -33.38 14.72 6.89
N GLU A 118 -33.03 13.74 6.04
CA GLU A 118 -33.71 12.45 5.99
C GLU A 118 -33.43 11.60 7.23
N ARG A 119 -32.19 11.59 7.74
CA ARG A 119 -31.83 10.93 9.01
C ARG A 119 -32.61 11.54 10.19
N GLU A 120 -32.74 12.87 10.26
CA GLU A 120 -33.55 13.51 11.29
C GLU A 120 -35.06 13.26 11.15
N SER A 121 -35.56 13.04 9.93
CA SER A 121 -36.94 12.62 9.68
C SER A 121 -37.17 11.17 10.14
N LEU A 122 -36.24 10.28 9.78
CA LEU A 122 -36.23 8.87 10.19
C LEU A 122 -36.20 8.72 11.72
N LEU A 123 -35.36 9.49 12.42
CA LEU A 123 -35.33 9.52 13.89
C LEU A 123 -36.70 9.91 14.48
N LYS A 124 -37.38 10.93 13.93
CA LYS A 124 -38.69 11.38 14.43
C LYS A 124 -39.77 10.30 14.24
N ILE A 125 -39.76 9.61 13.10
CA ILE A 125 -40.68 8.49 12.81
C ILE A 125 -40.36 7.27 13.70
N ALA A 126 -39.09 6.92 13.87
CA ALA A 126 -38.66 5.78 14.68
C ALA A 126 -39.01 5.96 16.16
N ARG A 127 -38.74 7.14 16.75
CA ARG A 127 -39.11 7.48 18.14
C ARG A 127 -40.62 7.37 18.38
N LYS A 128 -41.42 7.90 17.46
CA LYS A 128 -42.89 7.80 17.49
C LYS A 128 -43.36 6.34 17.46
N ASN A 129 -42.84 5.55 16.53
CA ASN A 129 -43.33 4.19 16.30
C ASN A 129 -42.90 3.20 17.41
N LEU A 130 -41.77 3.45 18.08
CA LEU A 130 -41.25 2.62 19.18
C LEU A 130 -42.26 2.41 20.32
N TYR A 131 -43.06 3.44 20.63
CA TYR A 131 -44.11 3.38 21.65
C TYR A 131 -45.37 2.62 21.22
N THR A 132 -45.65 2.54 19.93
CA THR A 132 -46.87 1.91 19.37
C THR A 132 -46.64 0.50 18.81
N GLU A 133 -45.38 0.11 18.58
CA GLU A 133 -45.04 -1.17 17.99
C GLU A 133 -45.26 -2.33 18.98
N ALA A 134 -45.78 -3.45 18.46
CA ALA A 134 -45.96 -4.69 19.21
C ALA A 134 -44.99 -5.80 18.75
N ASP A 135 -44.51 -5.75 17.51
CA ASP A 135 -43.60 -6.75 16.98
C ASP A 135 -42.17 -6.59 17.52
N LYS A 136 -41.65 -7.67 18.12
CA LYS A 136 -40.31 -7.76 18.72
C LYS A 136 -39.20 -7.46 17.70
N GLY A 137 -39.28 -8.02 16.49
CA GLY A 137 -38.27 -7.83 15.45
C GLY A 137 -38.28 -6.40 14.89
N VAL A 138 -39.47 -5.82 14.71
CA VAL A 138 -39.60 -4.41 14.32
C VAL A 138 -39.07 -3.50 15.43
N LYS A 139 -39.31 -3.78 16.72
CA LYS A 139 -38.71 -3.01 17.83
C LYS A 139 -37.18 -3.04 17.80
N ILE A 140 -36.56 -4.20 17.61
CA ILE A 140 -35.10 -4.34 17.54
C ILE A 140 -34.53 -3.49 16.39
N LEU A 141 -35.14 -3.57 15.19
CA LEU A 141 -34.72 -2.77 14.03
C LEU A 141 -34.96 -1.26 14.23
N LEU A 142 -36.03 -0.85 14.91
CA LEU A 142 -36.28 0.55 15.27
C LEU A 142 -35.21 1.06 16.23
N ILE A 143 -34.84 0.28 17.25
CA ILE A 143 -33.76 0.64 18.18
C ILE A 143 -32.42 0.75 17.45
N GLN A 144 -32.11 -0.20 16.55
CA GLN A 144 -30.89 -0.18 15.72
C GLN A 144 -30.82 1.06 14.81
N ILE A 145 -31.95 1.53 14.28
CA ILE A 145 -32.01 2.79 13.53
C ILE A 145 -31.83 4.02 14.44
N LEU A 146 -32.37 4.00 15.66
CA LEU A 146 -32.21 5.10 16.62
C LEU A 146 -30.76 5.30 17.04
N GLN A 147 -29.99 4.24 17.31
CA GLN A 147 -28.55 4.37 17.60
C GLN A 147 -27.75 4.85 16.38
N ASN A 148 -27.95 4.24 15.19
CA ASN A 148 -27.09 4.51 14.04
C ASN A 148 -27.36 5.87 13.37
N ALA A 149 -28.61 6.35 13.37
CA ALA A 149 -28.94 7.65 12.76
C ALA A 149 -28.55 8.87 13.63
N LEU A 150 -28.17 8.68 14.90
CA LEU A 150 -27.69 9.75 15.78
C LEU A 150 -26.25 10.20 15.48
N GLU A 151 -25.45 9.37 14.80
CA GLU A 151 -24.02 9.63 14.60
C GLU A 151 -23.76 10.93 13.82
N ALA A 152 -24.54 11.18 12.77
CA ALA A 152 -24.35 12.28 11.83
C ALA A 152 -25.45 13.36 11.85
N THR A 153 -26.27 13.44 12.91
CA THR A 153 -27.38 14.43 13.01
C THR A 153 -27.15 15.48 14.10
N THR A 154 -28.03 16.49 14.20
CA THR A 154 -27.94 17.56 15.21
C THR A 154 -28.77 17.30 16.48
N VAL A 155 -29.41 16.13 16.56
CA VAL A 155 -30.39 15.78 17.60
C VAL A 155 -29.69 15.47 18.94
N ASP A 156 -30.27 15.99 20.03
CA ASP A 156 -29.87 15.64 21.40
C ASP A 156 -30.13 14.16 21.70
N GLY A 157 -29.07 13.43 22.06
CA GLY A 157 -29.13 12.01 22.37
C GLY A 157 -29.88 11.69 23.67
N ARG A 158 -29.93 12.62 24.63
CA ARG A 158 -30.61 12.40 25.92
C ARG A 158 -32.08 12.03 25.73
N GLY A 159 -32.79 12.73 24.85
CA GLY A 159 -34.20 12.46 24.57
C GLY A 159 -34.45 11.07 23.96
N VAL A 160 -33.47 10.48 23.26
CA VAL A 160 -33.55 9.11 22.74
C VAL A 160 -33.27 8.10 23.85
N VAL A 161 -32.31 8.39 24.74
CA VAL A 161 -32.03 7.54 25.91
C VAL A 161 -33.23 7.47 26.87
N GLU A 162 -33.95 8.57 27.07
CA GLU A 162 -35.21 8.58 27.85
C GLU A 162 -36.32 7.75 27.19
N ASP A 163 -36.43 7.75 25.84
CA ASP A 163 -37.37 6.88 25.12
C ASP A 163 -36.98 5.38 25.18
N LEU A 164 -35.67 5.08 25.12
CA LEU A 164 -35.13 3.72 25.21
C LEU A 164 -35.32 3.13 26.61
N LEU A 165 -35.13 3.92 27.67
CA LEU A 165 -35.39 3.52 29.06
C LEU A 165 -36.84 3.04 29.27
N ASN A 166 -37.82 3.67 28.61
CA ASN A 166 -39.22 3.26 28.67
C ASN A 166 -39.47 1.87 28.06
N GLN A 167 -38.57 1.34 27.23
CA GLN A 167 -38.67 -0.01 26.66
C GLN A 167 -38.06 -1.11 27.54
N LEU A 168 -37.37 -0.77 28.65
CA LEU A 168 -36.82 -1.78 29.58
C LEU A 168 -37.90 -2.61 30.28
N GLN A 169 -39.13 -2.11 30.36
CA GLN A 169 -40.30 -2.81 30.91
C GLN A 169 -40.89 -3.85 29.93
N ALA A 170 -40.24 -4.13 28.80
CA ALA A 170 -40.67 -5.17 27.87
C ALA A 170 -40.27 -6.59 28.34
N ASP A 171 -41.19 -7.55 28.25
CA ASP A 171 -40.99 -8.96 28.65
C ASP A 171 -39.86 -9.68 27.88
N SER A 172 -39.40 -9.11 26.75
CA SER A 172 -38.41 -9.74 25.88
C SER A 172 -36.98 -9.35 26.23
N THR A 173 -36.19 -10.36 26.64
CA THR A 173 -34.77 -10.22 27.00
C THR A 173 -33.92 -9.64 25.87
N GLU A 174 -34.15 -10.02 24.61
CA GLU A 174 -33.44 -9.46 23.45
C GLU A 174 -33.73 -7.96 23.26
N VAL A 175 -34.95 -7.49 23.51
CA VAL A 175 -35.27 -6.06 23.43
C VAL A 175 -34.56 -5.30 24.55
N ARG A 176 -34.52 -5.86 25.78
CA ARG A 176 -33.76 -5.27 26.90
C ARG A 176 -32.25 -5.20 26.62
N VAL A 177 -31.67 -6.26 26.07
CA VAL A 177 -30.24 -6.28 25.65
C VAL A 177 -30.00 -5.22 24.57
N GLN A 178 -30.80 -5.19 23.50
CA GLN A 178 -30.65 -4.22 22.42
C GLN A 178 -30.83 -2.76 22.88
N VAL A 179 -31.67 -2.50 23.91
CA VAL A 179 -31.77 -1.20 24.58
C VAL A 179 -30.46 -0.84 25.29
N TYR A 180 -29.87 -1.76 26.06
CA TYR A 180 -28.61 -1.49 26.75
C TYR A 180 -27.43 -1.28 25.78
N ASP A 181 -27.36 -2.08 24.70
CA ASP A 181 -26.33 -1.93 23.66
C ASP A 181 -26.51 -0.60 22.89
N ALA A 182 -27.75 -0.16 22.64
CA ALA A 182 -28.03 1.12 22.00
C ALA A 182 -27.67 2.32 22.90
N ILE A 183 -27.93 2.24 24.21
CA ILE A 183 -27.52 3.28 25.17
C ILE A 183 -25.98 3.34 25.26
N ALA A 184 -25.31 2.19 25.29
CA ALA A 184 -23.85 2.09 25.21
C ALA A 184 -23.29 2.72 23.92
N TYR A 185 -23.93 2.47 22.76
CA TYR A 185 -23.57 3.12 21.50
C TYR A 185 -23.68 4.64 21.59
N ILE A 186 -24.81 5.16 22.08
CA ILE A 186 -25.10 6.60 22.21
C ILE A 186 -24.08 7.32 23.11
N ILE A 187 -23.60 6.66 24.16
CA ILE A 187 -22.49 7.13 25.00
C ILE A 187 -21.19 7.15 24.21
N LYS A 188 -20.84 6.06 23.53
CA LYS A 188 -19.60 5.92 22.74
C LYS A 188 -19.47 6.97 21.62
N ILE A 189 -20.58 7.33 20.95
CA ILE A 189 -20.60 8.40 19.92
C ILE A 189 -20.66 9.82 20.52
N GLY A 190 -20.53 9.97 21.85
CA GLY A 190 -20.50 11.27 22.52
C GLY A 190 -21.83 12.03 22.49
N ARG A 191 -22.96 11.37 22.20
CA ARG A 191 -24.29 12.01 22.14
C ARG A 191 -25.01 12.06 23.48
N LEU A 192 -24.49 11.37 24.50
CA LEU A 192 -24.77 11.62 25.92
C LEU A 192 -23.46 12.02 26.60
N GLN A 193 -23.34 13.29 26.99
CA GLN A 193 -22.13 13.87 27.60
C GLN A 193 -22.48 14.68 28.85
N ARG A 194 -21.46 15.03 29.63
CA ARG A 194 -21.56 15.76 30.91
C ARG A 194 -21.82 17.27 30.73
N ASN A 195 -22.81 17.62 29.90
CA ASN A 195 -23.03 18.99 29.43
C ASN A 195 -24.03 19.78 30.31
N SER A 196 -25.02 19.10 30.90
CA SER A 196 -26.02 19.69 31.81
C SER A 196 -26.21 18.89 33.09
N ASN A 197 -26.77 19.54 34.13
CA ASN A 197 -27.17 18.87 35.37
C ASN A 197 -28.24 17.79 35.14
N SER A 198 -29.05 17.92 34.09
CA SER A 198 -30.00 16.89 33.67
C SER A 198 -29.28 15.62 33.18
N ASP A 199 -28.24 15.76 32.35
CA ASP A 199 -27.50 14.60 31.82
C ASP A 199 -26.81 13.84 32.95
N ILE A 200 -26.22 14.55 33.91
CA ILE A 200 -25.62 13.98 35.13
C ILE A 200 -26.67 13.19 35.94
N ASN A 201 -27.92 13.69 36.02
CA ASN A 201 -29.00 12.99 36.71
C ASN A 201 -29.48 11.76 35.94
N THR A 202 -29.60 11.82 34.61
CA THR A 202 -29.92 10.66 33.76
C THR A 202 -28.83 9.60 33.83
N ILE A 203 -27.55 9.99 33.80
CA ILE A 203 -26.39 9.09 33.97
C ILE A 203 -26.40 8.44 35.37
N ARG A 204 -26.69 9.18 36.45
CA ARG A 204 -26.81 8.61 37.80
C ARG A 204 -27.98 7.63 37.89
N ALA A 205 -29.12 7.94 37.28
CA ALA A 205 -30.27 7.04 37.22
C ALA A 205 -29.95 5.76 36.45
N LEU A 206 -29.30 5.88 35.28
CA LEU A 206 -28.82 4.76 34.47
C LEU A 206 -27.91 3.83 35.27
N ILE A 207 -26.84 4.35 35.91
CA ILE A 207 -25.93 3.53 36.74
C ILE A 207 -26.71 2.80 37.85
N THR A 208 -27.67 3.47 38.48
CA THR A 208 -28.47 2.90 39.58
C THR A 208 -29.39 1.78 39.09
N ILE A 209 -30.02 1.94 37.92
CA ILE A 209 -30.83 0.90 37.26
C ILE A 209 -29.95 -0.26 36.82
N SER A 210 -28.84 0.01 36.13
CA SER A 210 -27.92 -1.00 35.64
C SER A 210 -27.35 -1.86 36.76
N ILE A 211 -26.90 -1.26 37.88
CA ILE A 211 -26.39 -2.02 39.03
C ILE A 211 -27.50 -2.85 39.70
N ALA A 212 -28.76 -2.37 39.72
CA ALA A 212 -29.89 -3.14 40.24
C ALA A 212 -30.30 -4.32 39.33
N GLU A 213 -30.13 -4.21 38.01
CA GLU A 213 -30.42 -5.28 37.05
C GLU A 213 -29.23 -6.24 36.81
N LEU A 214 -28.04 -5.99 37.36
CA LEU A 214 -26.91 -6.94 37.29
C LEU A 214 -27.22 -8.31 37.94
N SER A 215 -28.26 -8.42 38.77
CA SER A 215 -28.79 -9.69 39.30
C SER A 215 -29.89 -10.33 38.45
N ASP A 216 -30.07 -9.94 37.19
CA ASP A 216 -31.01 -10.59 36.26
C ASP A 216 -30.64 -12.08 36.03
N ARG A 217 -31.65 -12.91 35.74
CA ARG A 217 -31.47 -14.34 35.47
C ARG A 217 -30.76 -14.62 34.13
N HIS A 218 -30.84 -13.70 33.17
CA HIS A 218 -30.39 -13.92 31.81
C HIS A 218 -28.96 -13.41 31.59
N HIS A 219 -28.04 -14.33 31.30
CA HIS A 219 -26.61 -14.05 31.10
C HIS A 219 -26.31 -12.88 30.13
N ARG A 220 -26.98 -12.79 28.97
CA ARG A 220 -26.82 -11.66 28.02
C ARG A 220 -27.14 -10.29 28.63
N VAL A 221 -28.15 -10.19 29.50
CA VAL A 221 -28.52 -8.93 30.16
C VAL A 221 -27.40 -8.48 31.09
N ARG A 222 -26.90 -9.39 31.93
CA ARG A 222 -25.75 -9.13 32.81
C ARG A 222 -24.49 -8.72 32.03
N SER A 223 -24.20 -9.39 30.92
CA SER A 223 -23.07 -9.05 30.03
C SER A 223 -23.16 -7.63 29.47
N ALA A 224 -24.31 -7.22 28.92
CA ALA A 224 -24.51 -5.87 28.38
C ALA A 224 -24.44 -4.81 29.50
N LEU A 225 -25.03 -5.09 30.66
CA LEU A 225 -24.99 -4.22 31.83
C LEU A 225 -23.58 -3.98 32.38
N LEU A 226 -22.72 -5.00 32.42
CA LEU A 226 -21.32 -4.85 32.85
C LEU A 226 -20.55 -3.89 31.92
N GLN A 227 -20.73 -4.02 30.60
CA GLN A 227 -20.14 -3.09 29.64
C GLN A 227 -20.71 -1.67 29.81
N LEU A 228 -22.03 -1.53 29.94
CA LEU A 228 -22.69 -0.24 30.10
C LEU A 228 -22.26 0.49 31.39
N VAL A 229 -22.13 -0.22 32.53
CA VAL A 229 -21.61 0.35 33.79
C VAL A 229 -20.18 0.85 33.62
N SER A 230 -19.33 0.14 32.88
CA SER A 230 -17.94 0.57 32.60
C SER A 230 -17.84 1.85 31.77
N GLN A 231 -18.83 2.12 30.91
CA GLN A 231 -18.89 3.32 30.08
C GLN A 231 -19.58 4.51 30.78
N LEU A 232 -20.55 4.23 31.66
CA LEU A 232 -21.27 5.26 32.41
C LEU A 232 -20.45 5.84 33.57
N ALA A 233 -19.74 4.99 34.31
CA ALA A 233 -19.06 5.41 35.54
C ALA A 233 -18.00 6.52 35.34
N PRO A 234 -17.22 6.56 34.24
CA PRO A 234 -16.26 7.64 33.99
C PRO A 234 -16.88 9.02 33.71
N LEU A 235 -18.16 9.10 33.33
CA LEU A 235 -18.85 10.37 33.11
C LEU A 235 -19.17 11.13 34.41
N LEU A 236 -19.14 10.43 35.55
CA LEU A 236 -19.34 10.98 36.89
C LEU A 236 -18.00 11.25 37.60
N ARG A 237 -17.92 12.39 38.28
CA ARG A 237 -16.86 12.66 39.27
C ARG A 237 -17.22 11.95 40.57
N THR A 238 -16.22 11.64 41.40
CA THR A 238 -16.38 11.08 42.74
C THR A 238 -17.41 11.82 43.60
N SER A 239 -17.47 13.15 43.48
CA SER A 239 -18.46 14.04 44.13
C SER A 239 -19.90 13.84 43.66
N ASP A 240 -20.13 13.36 42.44
CA ASP A 240 -21.48 13.23 41.87
C ASP A 240 -22.13 11.90 42.24
N ILE A 241 -21.30 10.90 42.57
CA ILE A 241 -21.72 9.59 43.07
C ILE A 241 -21.89 9.60 44.59
N GLN A 242 -21.11 10.41 45.32
CA GLN A 242 -21.29 10.65 46.76
C GLN A 242 -22.29 11.79 47.02
N THR A 243 -23.60 11.50 46.94
CA THR A 243 -24.65 12.45 47.33
C THR A 243 -24.68 12.69 48.84
N ASN A 244 -24.69 13.97 49.25
CA ASN A 244 -24.85 14.35 50.66
C ASN A 244 -26.16 13.81 51.27
N VAL A 245 -26.10 13.44 52.56
CA VAL A 245 -27.18 12.75 53.26
C VAL A 245 -28.43 13.63 53.45
N SER A 246 -29.57 13.07 53.07
CA SER A 246 -30.89 13.35 53.67
C SER A 246 -31.64 12.03 53.74
N GLU A 247 -32.52 11.87 54.73
CA GLU A 247 -32.90 10.56 55.24
C GLU A 247 -33.82 9.76 54.30
N GLY A 248 -33.32 8.62 53.78
CA GLY A 248 -34.15 7.57 53.18
C GLY A 248 -33.82 7.19 51.73
N LYS A 249 -33.07 6.08 51.57
CA LYS A 249 -32.92 5.28 50.34
C LYS A 249 -32.33 5.97 49.09
N GLN A 250 -31.01 6.11 49.06
CA GLN A 250 -30.15 5.38 48.11
C GLN A 250 -28.68 5.53 48.51
N ALA A 251 -27.85 4.53 48.24
CA ALA A 251 -26.42 4.56 48.55
C ALA A 251 -25.61 5.01 47.33
N GLY A 252 -24.67 5.94 47.55
CA GLY A 252 -23.71 6.36 46.54
C GLY A 252 -22.53 5.41 46.44
N TYR A 253 -22.20 4.94 45.24
CA TYR A 253 -21.07 4.04 45.00
C TYR A 253 -19.77 4.82 44.79
N SER A 254 -18.67 4.45 45.47
CA SER A 254 -17.35 4.97 45.14
C SER A 254 -16.78 4.29 43.88
N GLN A 255 -15.71 4.85 43.30
CA GLN A 255 -14.97 4.20 42.21
C GLN A 255 -14.42 2.82 42.60
N HIS A 256 -14.15 2.58 43.89
CA HIS A 256 -13.73 1.27 44.39
C HIS A 256 -14.91 0.30 44.46
N ASP A 257 -16.06 0.74 44.95
CA ASP A 257 -17.27 -0.09 45.04
C ASP A 257 -17.73 -0.57 43.66
N ILE A 258 -17.63 0.29 42.63
CA ILE A 258 -17.95 -0.08 41.24
C ILE A 258 -16.99 -1.18 40.73
N GLN A 259 -15.68 -1.08 41.02
CA GLN A 259 -14.73 -2.15 40.67
C GLN A 259 -15.05 -3.45 41.43
N VAL A 260 -15.39 -3.38 42.72
CA VAL A 260 -15.76 -4.55 43.52
C VAL A 260 -17.05 -5.21 43.01
N ILE A 261 -18.09 -4.42 42.71
CA ILE A 261 -19.35 -4.90 42.12
C ILE A 261 -19.10 -5.65 40.82
N ILE A 262 -18.29 -5.10 39.91
CA ILE A 262 -17.91 -5.76 38.65
C ILE A 262 -17.10 -7.03 38.93
N SER A 263 -16.14 -6.98 39.86
CA SER A 263 -15.26 -8.12 40.16
C SER A 263 -16.01 -9.37 40.65
N ASN A 264 -17.15 -9.21 41.33
CA ASN A 264 -18.00 -10.33 41.73
C ASN A 264 -18.55 -11.16 40.55
N TYR A 265 -18.61 -10.59 39.34
CA TYR A 265 -19.04 -11.28 38.13
C TYR A 265 -17.89 -11.98 37.37
N VAL A 266 -16.65 -11.85 37.85
CA VAL A 266 -15.52 -12.66 37.35
C VAL A 266 -15.64 -14.12 37.81
N THR A 267 -16.43 -14.42 38.84
CA THR A 267 -16.76 -15.80 39.27
C THR A 267 -18.18 -16.22 38.87
N ASP A 268 -18.73 -15.65 37.79
CA ASP A 268 -20.06 -16.00 37.29
C ASP A 268 -20.09 -17.40 36.61
N PRO A 269 -21.17 -18.19 36.75
CA PRO A 269 -21.30 -19.47 36.04
C PRO A 269 -21.18 -19.37 34.51
N GLU A 270 -21.54 -18.24 33.89
CA GLU A 270 -21.41 -18.05 32.44
C GLU A 270 -20.04 -17.47 32.06
N PRO A 271 -19.22 -18.14 31.21
CA PRO A 271 -17.92 -17.61 30.76
C PRO A 271 -18.02 -16.27 30.03
N ARG A 272 -19.08 -16.06 29.24
CA ARG A 272 -19.37 -14.78 28.56
C ARG A 272 -19.59 -13.63 29.55
N VAL A 273 -20.12 -13.89 30.75
CA VAL A 273 -20.25 -12.88 31.81
C VAL A 273 -18.91 -12.61 32.47
N ARG A 274 -18.11 -13.66 32.79
CA ARG A 274 -16.75 -13.52 33.35
C ARG A 274 -15.83 -12.69 32.46
N LYS A 275 -15.80 -12.99 31.15
CA LYS A 275 -15.10 -12.21 30.11
C LYS A 275 -15.52 -10.74 30.14
N ASN A 276 -16.83 -10.46 30.14
CA ASN A 276 -17.34 -9.10 30.11
C ASN A 276 -17.10 -8.33 31.43
N ALA A 277 -17.02 -9.01 32.57
CA ALA A 277 -16.61 -8.40 33.84
C ALA A 277 -15.14 -7.94 33.80
N LEU A 278 -14.23 -8.78 33.32
CA LEU A 278 -12.81 -8.41 33.14
C LEU A 278 -12.67 -7.27 32.12
N LYS A 279 -13.33 -7.39 30.97
CA LYS A 279 -13.36 -6.36 29.91
C LYS A 279 -13.93 -5.03 30.43
N ALA A 280 -14.88 -5.05 31.35
CA ALA A 280 -15.41 -3.86 32.03
C ALA A 280 -14.38 -3.22 33.00
N LEU A 281 -13.62 -4.01 33.77
CA LEU A 281 -12.51 -3.50 34.60
C LEU A 281 -11.40 -2.88 33.73
N LEU A 282 -11.06 -3.52 32.61
CA LEU A 282 -10.10 -3.02 31.63
C LEU A 282 -10.60 -1.75 30.93
N GLY A 283 -11.91 -1.66 30.65
CA GLY A 283 -12.58 -0.47 30.13
C GLY A 283 -12.45 0.72 31.07
N LEU A 284 -12.82 0.56 32.34
CA LEU A 284 -12.66 1.59 33.38
C LEU A 284 -11.23 2.14 33.44
N HIS A 285 -10.22 1.27 33.29
CA HIS A 285 -8.82 1.69 33.31
C HIS A 285 -8.42 2.53 32.08
N ARG A 286 -8.92 2.20 30.89
CA ARG A 286 -8.69 2.99 29.67
C ARG A 286 -9.29 4.39 29.80
N GLU A 287 -10.44 4.51 30.45
CA GLU A 287 -11.08 5.77 30.85
C GLU A 287 -10.46 6.43 32.11
N GLY A 288 -9.23 6.04 32.47
CA GLY A 288 -8.41 6.71 33.49
C GLY A 288 -8.65 6.26 34.94
N PHE A 289 -9.49 5.26 35.22
CA PHE A 289 -9.64 4.77 36.59
C PHE A 289 -8.38 4.00 37.02
N LYS A 290 -7.91 4.26 38.25
CA LYS A 290 -6.88 3.44 38.86
C LYS A 290 -7.51 2.16 39.41
N ILE A 291 -7.15 1.02 38.84
CA ILE A 291 -7.58 -0.29 39.35
C ILE A 291 -6.98 -0.50 40.75
N GLY A 292 -7.78 -0.94 41.72
CA GLY A 292 -7.31 -1.28 43.07
C GLY A 292 -6.50 -2.58 43.10
N LEU A 293 -5.49 -2.66 43.97
CA LEU A 293 -4.59 -3.83 44.07
C LEU A 293 -5.34 -5.14 44.39
N VAL A 294 -6.49 -5.08 45.07
CA VAL A 294 -7.39 -6.22 45.35
C VAL A 294 -7.83 -6.96 44.08
N MET A 295 -7.83 -6.27 42.93
CA MET A 295 -8.15 -6.90 41.63
C MET A 295 -7.05 -7.85 41.13
N TYR A 296 -5.90 -7.93 41.80
CA TYR A 296 -4.83 -8.86 41.43
C TYR A 296 -5.20 -10.32 41.74
N ASP A 297 -5.79 -10.58 42.91
CA ASP A 297 -6.29 -11.91 43.27
C ASP A 297 -7.40 -12.36 42.30
N VAL A 298 -8.25 -11.42 41.87
CA VAL A 298 -9.28 -11.62 40.84
C VAL A 298 -8.64 -11.94 39.47
N ALA A 299 -7.53 -11.30 39.12
CA ALA A 299 -6.79 -11.57 37.89
C ALA A 299 -6.06 -12.93 37.93
N ILE A 300 -5.54 -13.35 39.09
CA ILE A 300 -4.98 -14.70 39.31
C ILE A 300 -6.06 -15.77 39.13
N LEU A 301 -7.28 -15.54 39.62
CA LEU A 301 -8.40 -16.45 39.38
C LEU A 301 -8.78 -16.50 37.88
N ALA A 302 -8.79 -15.36 37.20
CA ALA A 302 -9.12 -15.26 35.78
C ALA A 302 -8.15 -16.00 34.83
N ILE A 303 -6.85 -16.07 35.15
CA ILE A 303 -5.90 -16.86 34.34
C ILE A 303 -5.99 -18.38 34.58
N LEU A 304 -6.72 -18.82 35.61
CA LEU A 304 -6.98 -20.24 35.90
C LEU A 304 -8.39 -20.69 35.44
N ASP A 305 -9.08 -19.86 34.67
CA ASP A 305 -10.43 -20.10 34.16
C ASP A 305 -10.45 -21.20 33.08
N ASP A 306 -11.54 -21.97 32.99
CA ASP A 306 -11.70 -23.02 31.98
C ASP A 306 -11.77 -22.44 30.55
N TYR A 307 -12.31 -21.23 30.38
CA TYR A 307 -12.57 -20.63 29.07
C TYR A 307 -11.47 -19.66 28.62
N GLN A 308 -10.92 -19.90 27.43
CA GLN A 308 -9.74 -19.18 26.92
C GLN A 308 -9.88 -17.65 26.92
N GLU A 309 -11.07 -17.13 26.60
CA GLU A 309 -11.29 -15.68 26.53
C GLU A 309 -11.27 -14.99 27.89
N VAL A 310 -11.57 -15.71 28.97
CA VAL A 310 -11.45 -15.18 30.35
C VAL A 310 -9.97 -15.10 30.73
N ARG A 311 -9.19 -16.15 30.43
CA ARG A 311 -7.73 -16.15 30.62
C ARG A 311 -7.04 -15.03 29.84
N MET A 312 -7.49 -14.77 28.61
CA MET A 312 -7.00 -13.67 27.76
C MET A 312 -7.20 -12.28 28.37
N GLU A 313 -8.36 -11.99 28.96
CA GLU A 313 -8.61 -10.68 29.62
C GLU A 313 -7.94 -10.63 31.01
N GLY A 314 -7.79 -11.77 31.69
CA GLY A 314 -7.03 -11.92 32.94
C GLY A 314 -5.55 -11.58 32.78
N LEU A 315 -4.92 -12.05 31.69
CA LEU A 315 -3.55 -11.72 31.30
C LEU A 315 -3.31 -10.20 31.19
N ASP A 316 -4.22 -9.46 30.53
CA ASP A 316 -4.12 -8.00 30.43
C ASP A 316 -4.26 -7.32 31.80
N LEU A 317 -5.16 -7.83 32.66
CA LEU A 317 -5.38 -7.29 34.00
C LEU A 317 -4.15 -7.49 34.91
N ILE A 318 -3.50 -8.66 34.85
CA ILE A 318 -2.21 -8.93 35.51
C ILE A 318 -1.14 -7.95 35.03
N PHE A 319 -0.99 -7.78 33.71
CA PHE A 319 0.00 -6.87 33.12
C PHE A 319 -0.23 -5.39 33.47
N ILE A 320 -1.48 -4.93 33.51
CA ILE A 320 -1.82 -3.57 33.93
C ILE A 320 -1.52 -3.35 35.41
N LEU A 321 -1.91 -4.29 36.29
CA LEU A 321 -1.66 -4.18 37.72
C LEU A 321 -0.16 -4.20 38.05
N SER A 322 0.63 -5.06 37.37
CA SER A 322 2.09 -5.10 37.53
C SER A 322 2.77 -3.79 37.14
N ARG A 323 2.21 -3.04 36.17
CA ARG A 323 2.69 -1.71 35.78
C ARG A 323 2.20 -0.57 36.68
N LEU A 324 1.03 -0.72 37.31
CA LEU A 324 0.48 0.27 38.26
C LEU A 324 1.11 0.20 39.66
N TYR A 325 1.59 -0.97 40.07
CA TYR A 325 2.09 -1.25 41.43
C TYR A 325 3.38 -2.11 41.47
N PRO A 326 4.39 -1.89 40.60
CA PRO A 326 5.48 -2.83 40.35
C PRO A 326 6.29 -3.23 41.59
N ASP A 327 6.50 -2.27 42.49
CA ASP A 327 7.33 -2.42 43.69
C ASP A 327 6.53 -2.85 44.95
N GLN A 328 5.24 -3.13 44.82
CA GLN A 328 4.45 -3.73 45.91
C GLN A 328 4.86 -5.19 46.13
N ILE A 329 4.81 -5.64 47.39
CA ILE A 329 5.14 -7.03 47.76
C ILE A 329 3.84 -7.83 47.88
N VAL A 330 3.77 -8.95 47.17
CA VAL A 330 2.67 -9.92 47.26
C VAL A 330 3.16 -11.19 47.97
N GLN A 331 2.23 -11.94 48.56
CA GLN A 331 2.48 -13.26 49.15
C GLN A 331 1.66 -14.28 48.38
N ASN A 332 2.33 -15.30 47.82
CA ASN A 332 1.68 -16.31 47.00
C ASN A 332 0.92 -17.31 47.91
N PRO A 333 -0.42 -17.48 47.80
CA PRO A 333 -1.20 -18.28 48.77
C PRO A 333 -0.89 -19.79 48.80
N LYS A 334 -0.01 -20.28 47.93
CA LYS A 334 0.36 -21.69 47.76
C LYS A 334 1.78 -22.03 48.25
N GLU A 335 2.57 -21.04 48.66
CA GLU A 335 3.98 -21.23 49.04
C GLU A 335 4.20 -20.98 50.54
N ASP A 336 5.25 -21.61 51.09
CA ASP A 336 5.65 -21.38 52.48
C ASP A 336 6.10 -19.92 52.72
N ILE A 337 5.88 -19.48 53.97
CA ILE A 337 5.73 -18.08 54.44
C ILE A 337 6.91 -17.11 54.13
N GLU A 338 8.01 -17.59 53.57
CA GLU A 338 9.26 -16.82 53.36
C GLU A 338 9.39 -16.13 51.99
N GLN A 339 8.67 -16.56 50.94
CA GLN A 339 8.78 -15.97 49.59
C GLN A 339 7.97 -14.67 49.46
N ARG A 340 8.65 -13.52 49.62
CA ARG A 340 8.09 -12.16 49.43
C ARG A 340 8.55 -11.57 48.10
N THR A 341 7.75 -11.75 47.06
CA THR A 341 8.09 -11.36 45.68
C THR A 341 7.46 -10.00 45.33
N ARG A 342 8.13 -9.22 44.46
CA ARG A 342 7.57 -7.95 43.93
C ARG A 342 6.47 -8.28 42.92
N LEU A 343 5.41 -7.48 42.88
CA LEU A 343 4.30 -7.65 41.95
C LEU A 343 4.76 -7.71 40.48
N ALA A 344 5.76 -6.91 40.10
CA ALA A 344 6.33 -6.95 38.75
C ALA A 344 7.00 -8.29 38.40
N ASP A 345 7.58 -8.98 39.39
CA ASP A 345 8.24 -10.27 39.21
C ASP A 345 7.22 -11.42 39.27
N ASP A 346 6.31 -11.41 40.26
CA ASP A 346 5.24 -12.40 40.43
C ASP A 346 4.30 -12.42 39.20
N ALA A 347 3.94 -11.25 38.68
CA ALA A 347 3.17 -11.12 37.44
C ALA A 347 3.94 -11.58 36.19
N PHE A 348 5.27 -11.49 36.17
CA PHE A 348 6.06 -12.02 35.06
C PHE A 348 6.07 -13.55 35.08
N VAL A 349 6.36 -14.15 36.25
CA VAL A 349 6.33 -15.62 36.45
C VAL A 349 4.97 -16.20 36.07
N ARG A 350 3.86 -15.59 36.51
CA ARG A 350 2.51 -16.05 36.16
C ARG A 350 2.16 -15.92 34.68
N ILE A 351 2.76 -14.99 33.95
CA ILE A 351 2.57 -14.90 32.49
C ILE A 351 3.47 -15.92 31.77
N CYS A 352 4.65 -16.26 32.33
CA CYS A 352 5.45 -17.37 31.86
C CYS A 352 4.74 -18.73 32.05
N ASP A 353 4.00 -18.95 33.15
CA ASP A 353 3.16 -20.15 33.31
C ASP A 353 2.18 -20.33 32.14
N MET A 354 1.58 -19.23 31.65
CA MET A 354 0.64 -19.23 30.53
C MET A 354 1.28 -19.52 29.16
N MET A 355 2.62 -19.67 29.08
CA MET A 355 3.26 -20.26 27.90
C MET A 355 2.97 -21.75 27.75
N ASN A 356 2.48 -22.42 28.80
CA ASN A 356 2.09 -23.83 28.77
C ASN A 356 0.56 -24.02 28.61
N ASP A 357 -0.17 -22.98 28.16
CA ASP A 357 -1.62 -23.04 27.98
C ASP A 357 -2.04 -23.94 26.79
N SER A 358 -3.20 -24.61 26.93
CA SER A 358 -3.76 -25.46 25.87
C SER A 358 -4.25 -24.69 24.63
N SER A 359 -4.44 -23.38 24.73
CA SER A 359 -4.83 -22.51 23.61
C SER A 359 -3.64 -21.72 23.08
N MET A 360 -3.32 -21.91 21.79
CA MET A 360 -2.29 -21.16 21.07
C MET A 360 -2.45 -19.64 21.20
N VAL A 361 -3.69 -19.15 21.30
CA VAL A 361 -4.00 -17.72 21.37
C VAL A 361 -3.62 -17.15 22.73
N VAL A 362 -3.79 -17.94 23.80
CA VAL A 362 -3.34 -17.59 25.16
C VAL A 362 -1.81 -17.61 25.21
N ARG A 363 -1.15 -18.64 24.65
CA ARG A 363 0.32 -18.71 24.57
C ARG A 363 0.92 -17.51 23.82
N ALA A 364 0.39 -17.19 22.63
CA ALA A 364 0.83 -16.04 21.82
C ALA A 364 0.63 -14.70 22.55
N LYS A 365 -0.51 -14.51 23.24
CA LYS A 365 -0.74 -13.30 24.06
C LYS A 365 0.18 -13.23 25.27
N ALA A 366 0.39 -14.34 25.98
CA ALA A 366 1.31 -14.43 27.11
C ALA A 366 2.72 -14.00 26.69
N CYS A 367 3.26 -14.61 25.62
CA CYS A 367 4.53 -14.23 25.03
C CYS A 367 4.60 -12.73 24.72
N THR A 368 3.63 -12.21 23.96
CA THR A 368 3.52 -10.79 23.58
C THR A 368 3.47 -9.84 24.78
N LEU A 369 3.00 -10.28 25.95
CA LEU A 369 3.02 -9.50 27.18
C LEU A 369 4.38 -9.56 27.90
N LEU A 370 5.07 -10.72 27.89
CA LEU A 370 6.43 -10.85 28.47
C LEU A 370 7.41 -9.84 27.86
N GLY A 371 7.37 -9.65 26.54
CA GLY A 371 8.20 -8.68 25.82
C GLY A 371 8.03 -7.23 26.28
N ARG A 372 6.94 -6.91 26.97
CA ARG A 372 6.58 -5.53 27.38
C ARG A 372 6.95 -5.21 28.83
N PHE A 373 7.53 -6.16 29.56
CA PHE A 373 8.05 -5.93 30.91
C PHE A 373 9.40 -5.18 30.88
N ARG A 374 9.57 -4.20 31.79
CA ARG A 374 10.77 -3.33 31.85
C ARG A 374 11.44 -3.23 33.22
N LYS A 375 10.92 -3.91 34.26
CA LYS A 375 11.38 -3.80 35.65
C LYS A 375 11.54 -5.15 36.38
N VAL A 376 11.49 -6.24 35.63
CA VAL A 376 11.64 -7.61 36.15
C VAL A 376 13.09 -7.82 36.59
N ASN A 377 13.28 -8.56 37.68
CA ASN A 377 14.60 -8.93 38.17
C ASN A 377 15.29 -9.85 37.15
N TYR A 378 16.55 -9.55 36.81
CA TYR A 378 17.35 -10.32 35.87
C TYR A 378 17.40 -11.83 36.21
N MET A 379 17.26 -12.20 37.49
CA MET A 379 17.09 -13.60 37.89
C MET A 379 15.94 -14.31 37.17
N PHE A 380 14.74 -13.73 37.12
CA PHE A 380 13.59 -14.34 36.44
C PHE A 380 13.71 -14.27 34.91
N LEU A 381 14.34 -13.22 34.37
CA LEU A 381 14.67 -13.15 32.94
C LEU A 381 15.64 -14.27 32.55
N SER A 382 16.71 -14.50 33.31
CA SER A 382 17.67 -15.58 33.03
C SER A 382 17.06 -16.99 33.11
N GLN A 383 15.96 -17.17 33.86
CA GLN A 383 15.25 -18.46 33.94
C GLN A 383 14.50 -18.83 32.65
N THR A 384 14.06 -17.86 31.83
CA THR A 384 13.25 -18.16 30.62
C THR A 384 14.00 -18.91 29.53
N PHE A 385 15.34 -18.91 29.60
CA PHE A 385 16.23 -19.72 28.74
C PHE A 385 16.89 -20.89 29.49
N SER A 386 16.48 -21.20 30.73
CA SER A 386 17.04 -22.34 31.46
C SER A 386 16.34 -23.64 31.06
N LYS A 387 17.07 -24.55 30.40
CA LYS A 387 16.59 -25.89 30.02
C LYS A 387 16.51 -26.89 31.20
N GLN A 388 16.95 -26.52 32.41
CA GLN A 388 17.06 -27.44 33.57
C GLN A 388 15.80 -27.50 34.46
N ILE A 389 14.69 -28.01 33.93
CA ILE A 389 13.56 -28.44 34.76
C ILE A 389 13.81 -29.88 35.24
N MET A 390 14.01 -30.06 36.57
CA MET A 390 14.13 -31.35 37.28
C MET A 390 15.28 -32.32 36.89
N ALA A 391 16.55 -31.95 37.16
CA ALA A 391 17.69 -32.88 37.06
C ALA A 391 18.12 -33.57 38.39
N ARG A 392 17.62 -33.13 39.56
CA ARG A 392 18.06 -33.66 40.89
C ARG A 392 16.94 -34.02 41.89
N LEU A 393 15.67 -34.08 41.46
CA LEU A 393 14.54 -34.46 42.32
C LEU A 393 14.22 -35.97 42.37
N LYS A 394 15.22 -36.83 42.11
CA LYS A 394 15.28 -38.20 42.65
C LYS A 394 16.31 -38.30 43.77
N VAL A 395 16.15 -37.46 44.80
CA VAL A 395 16.64 -37.79 46.14
C VAL A 395 15.63 -38.75 46.75
N ASP A 396 16.02 -40.01 46.93
CA ASP A 396 15.16 -41.07 47.44
C ASP A 396 14.47 -40.69 48.78
N GLN A 397 13.15 -40.83 48.82
CA GLN A 397 12.37 -40.70 50.07
C GLN A 397 12.64 -41.85 51.08
N SER A 398 13.53 -42.81 50.74
CA SER A 398 13.99 -43.89 51.60
C SER A 398 15.24 -43.56 52.44
N ALA A 399 15.76 -42.32 52.39
CA ALA A 399 16.93 -41.89 53.15
C ALA A 399 16.65 -41.36 54.59
N ARG A 400 15.51 -41.70 55.19
CA ARG A 400 15.30 -41.52 56.65
C ARG A 400 15.95 -42.68 57.40
N ASN A 401 16.92 -42.33 58.25
CA ASN A 401 17.71 -43.19 59.14
C ASN A 401 18.80 -44.06 58.46
N ILE A 402 20.06 -43.64 58.60
CA ILE A 402 21.18 -44.41 59.21
C ILE A 402 22.41 -43.49 59.24
N ALA A 403 23.17 -43.49 60.33
CA ALA A 403 24.40 -42.69 60.44
C ALA A 403 25.58 -43.40 59.75
N LEU A 404 26.12 -42.78 58.69
CA LEU A 404 27.23 -43.34 57.88
C LEU A 404 28.50 -42.49 57.98
N GLY A 405 29.64 -43.17 58.03
CA GLY A 405 30.94 -42.58 58.34
C GLY A 405 31.58 -41.75 57.22
N PRO A 406 32.63 -40.96 57.53
CA PRO A 406 33.23 -40.01 56.59
C PRO A 406 33.79 -40.65 55.31
N ALA A 407 34.26 -41.90 55.36
CA ALA A 407 34.84 -42.60 54.22
C ALA A 407 33.86 -42.74 53.02
N GLN A 408 32.57 -42.97 53.27
CA GLN A 408 31.58 -43.12 52.20
C GLN A 408 31.20 -41.78 51.53
N LYS A 409 31.33 -40.65 52.26
CA LYS A 409 31.13 -39.31 51.67
C LYS A 409 32.18 -38.99 50.60
N GLN A 410 33.40 -39.53 50.73
CA GLN A 410 34.46 -39.33 49.74
C GLN A 410 34.22 -40.17 48.47
N ALA A 411 33.65 -41.37 48.61
CA ALA A 411 33.28 -42.23 47.47
C ALA A 411 32.13 -41.65 46.62
N GLN A 412 31.11 -41.04 47.24
CA GLN A 412 30.05 -40.34 46.49
C GLN A 412 30.56 -39.12 45.72
N ARG A 413 31.56 -38.41 46.26
CA ARG A 413 32.12 -37.19 45.63
C ARG A 413 32.91 -37.49 44.35
N ALA A 414 33.40 -38.73 44.19
CA ALA A 414 34.08 -39.21 42.99
C ALA A 414 33.13 -39.63 41.85
N LYS A 415 31.81 -39.38 41.98
CA LYS A 415 30.80 -39.76 40.99
C LYS A 415 29.94 -38.58 40.48
N LEU A 416 30.46 -37.35 40.58
CA LEU A 416 29.95 -36.25 39.73
C LEU A 416 30.47 -36.49 38.31
N ILE A 417 29.53 -36.50 37.36
CA ILE A 417 29.84 -36.46 35.91
C ILE A 417 30.31 -35.03 35.59
N ALA A 418 31.29 -34.88 34.70
CA ALA A 418 31.72 -33.57 34.24
C ALA A 418 30.60 -32.88 33.42
N THR A 419 30.30 -31.63 33.74
CA THR A 419 29.40 -30.77 32.96
C THR A 419 30.03 -30.44 31.60
N PRO A 420 29.24 -30.36 30.51
CA PRO A 420 29.67 -29.71 29.28
C PRO A 420 29.98 -28.23 29.49
N GLU A 421 30.81 -27.66 28.64
CA GLU A 421 31.18 -26.24 28.69
C GLU A 421 30.01 -25.38 28.16
N GLY A 422 29.15 -24.90 29.08
CA GLY A 422 28.00 -24.04 28.76
C GLY A 422 27.06 -23.78 29.94
N ASP A 423 26.85 -24.75 30.84
CA ASP A 423 26.02 -24.58 32.04
C ASP A 423 26.70 -23.67 33.08
N GLN A 424 26.00 -22.64 33.57
CA GLN A 424 26.41 -21.90 34.76
C GLN A 424 26.09 -22.68 36.04
N ASP A 425 27.06 -22.79 36.95
CA ASP A 425 26.94 -23.51 38.23
C ASP A 425 26.01 -22.77 39.22
N VAL A 426 24.70 -22.96 39.07
CA VAL A 426 23.66 -22.29 39.87
C VAL A 426 23.73 -22.75 41.33
N THR A 427 23.88 -21.80 42.26
CA THR A 427 24.18 -22.12 43.67
C THR A 427 22.97 -22.69 44.42
N ALA A 428 23.23 -23.47 45.48
CA ALA A 428 22.21 -24.24 46.20
C ALA A 428 21.09 -23.43 46.88
N GLN A 429 21.17 -22.09 46.94
CA GLN A 429 20.05 -21.24 47.37
C GLN A 429 19.11 -20.88 46.20
N GLN A 430 19.62 -20.73 44.98
CA GLN A 430 18.81 -20.54 43.77
C GLN A 430 18.02 -21.81 43.41
N VAL A 431 18.50 -22.99 43.84
CA VAL A 431 17.84 -24.29 43.67
C VAL A 431 16.47 -24.40 44.37
N ARG A 432 16.13 -23.47 45.29
CA ARG A 432 14.77 -23.38 45.89
C ARG A 432 13.78 -22.49 45.11
N LEU A 433 14.24 -21.87 44.01
CA LEU A 433 13.41 -21.10 43.07
C LEU A 433 13.18 -21.88 41.76
N LEU A 434 13.28 -23.22 41.80
CA LEU A 434 13.10 -24.11 40.65
C LEU A 434 11.64 -24.52 40.38
N ASP A 435 10.72 -24.23 41.31
CA ASP A 435 9.27 -24.32 41.07
C ASP A 435 8.71 -23.02 40.42
N SER A 436 9.60 -22.18 39.86
CA SER A 436 9.29 -20.93 39.16
C SER A 436 8.78 -21.19 37.75
N GLY A 437 7.55 -20.77 37.46
CA GLY A 437 6.94 -20.79 36.11
C GLY A 437 7.70 -20.01 35.04
N ALA A 438 8.70 -19.21 35.40
CA ALA A 438 9.61 -18.57 34.45
C ALA A 438 10.64 -19.54 33.84
N CYS A 439 10.84 -20.75 34.38
CA CYS A 439 11.85 -21.67 33.86
C CYS A 439 11.49 -22.17 32.45
N GLY A 440 12.40 -22.00 31.49
CA GLY A 440 12.24 -22.52 30.11
C GLY A 440 11.16 -21.84 29.27
N ALA A 441 10.48 -20.81 29.76
CA ALA A 441 9.27 -20.26 29.13
C ALA A 441 9.47 -19.71 27.70
N PHE A 442 10.64 -19.15 27.37
CA PHE A 442 10.96 -18.78 25.98
C PHE A 442 11.47 -19.95 25.14
N VAL A 443 12.08 -20.97 25.75
CA VAL A 443 12.43 -22.22 25.03
C VAL A 443 11.15 -22.87 24.50
N HIS A 444 10.13 -23.05 25.35
CA HIS A 444 8.82 -23.55 24.93
C HIS A 444 8.10 -22.63 23.93
N GLY A 445 8.25 -21.30 24.05
CA GLY A 445 7.68 -20.35 23.10
C GLY A 445 8.35 -20.38 21.71
N LEU A 446 9.62 -20.79 21.61
CA LEU A 446 10.34 -20.97 20.35
C LEU A 446 10.16 -22.39 19.77
N GLU A 447 10.01 -23.41 20.63
CA GLU A 447 9.75 -24.80 20.24
C GLU A 447 8.24 -25.09 19.99
N ASP A 448 7.40 -24.05 19.92
CA ASP A 448 5.93 -24.18 19.80
C ASP A 448 5.49 -24.73 18.43
N GLU A 449 4.42 -25.52 18.41
CA GLU A 449 3.80 -26.08 17.20
C GLU A 449 3.22 -25.02 16.25
N TYR A 450 2.90 -23.81 16.74
CA TYR A 450 2.29 -22.73 15.96
C TYR A 450 3.24 -21.55 15.73
N GLN A 451 3.40 -21.16 14.46
CA GLN A 451 4.22 -20.01 14.04
C GLN A 451 3.88 -18.70 14.76
N ASP A 452 2.62 -18.50 15.16
CA ASP A 452 2.18 -17.27 15.82
C ASP A 452 2.80 -17.13 17.22
N VAL A 453 2.98 -18.27 17.92
CA VAL A 453 3.68 -18.29 19.22
C VAL A 453 5.18 -18.15 19.02
N ARG A 454 5.77 -18.87 18.04
CA ARG A 454 7.21 -18.75 17.69
C ARG A 454 7.57 -17.30 17.35
N ASN A 455 6.75 -16.62 16.54
CA ASN A 455 6.94 -15.21 16.19
C ASN A 455 6.68 -14.25 17.37
N ALA A 456 5.71 -14.54 18.24
CA ALA A 456 5.48 -13.76 19.45
C ALA A 456 6.66 -13.89 20.44
N ALA A 457 7.28 -15.07 20.54
CA ALA A 457 8.48 -15.31 21.33
C ALA A 457 9.67 -14.51 20.78
N ILE A 458 10.00 -14.65 19.49
CA ILE A 458 11.10 -13.91 18.83
C ILE A 458 10.97 -12.39 19.05
N ASN A 459 9.78 -11.82 18.81
CA ASN A 459 9.55 -10.39 19.02
C ASN A 459 9.69 -9.97 20.49
N SER A 460 9.28 -10.82 21.42
CA SER A 460 9.32 -10.52 22.87
C SER A 460 10.73 -10.65 23.45
N ILE A 461 11.50 -11.63 22.98
CA ILE A 461 12.93 -11.75 23.23
C ILE A 461 13.64 -10.50 22.69
N CYS A 462 13.34 -10.09 21.45
CA CYS A 462 13.91 -8.88 20.83
C CYS A 462 13.69 -7.62 21.68
N GLU A 463 12.45 -7.33 22.08
CA GLU A 463 12.15 -6.18 22.95
C GLU A 463 12.90 -6.26 24.30
N LEU A 464 12.96 -7.43 24.94
CA LEU A 464 13.69 -7.59 26.20
C LEU A 464 15.20 -7.41 26.04
N CYS A 465 15.79 -7.90 24.95
CA CYS A 465 17.20 -7.76 24.61
C CYS A 465 17.58 -6.29 24.35
N LEU A 466 16.73 -5.55 23.63
CA LEU A 466 16.94 -4.12 23.36
C LEU A 466 17.00 -3.28 24.65
N HIS A 467 16.33 -3.72 25.73
CA HIS A 467 16.36 -3.06 27.04
C HIS A 467 17.43 -3.62 28.00
N ASN A 468 17.90 -4.86 27.79
CA ASN A 468 18.80 -5.58 28.71
C ASN A 468 19.97 -6.23 27.94
N PRO A 469 21.14 -5.57 27.78
CA PRO A 469 22.24 -6.12 26.99
C PRO A 469 22.81 -7.44 27.56
N GLY A 470 22.79 -7.62 28.88
CA GLY A 470 23.17 -8.89 29.53
C GLY A 470 22.16 -10.03 29.34
N PHE A 471 20.99 -9.76 28.76
CA PHE A 471 20.02 -10.78 28.33
C PHE A 471 20.21 -11.11 26.83
N ALA A 472 20.62 -10.13 26.01
CA ALA A 472 20.90 -10.32 24.59
C ALA A 472 21.98 -11.40 24.33
N VAL A 473 23.00 -11.47 25.18
CA VAL A 473 24.04 -12.53 25.09
C VAL A 473 23.46 -13.93 25.36
N LEU A 474 22.51 -14.07 26.28
CA LEU A 474 21.84 -15.35 26.57
C LEU A 474 20.80 -15.73 25.51
N ALA A 475 20.27 -14.74 24.78
CA ALA A 475 19.27 -14.94 23.74
C ALA A 475 19.88 -15.28 22.36
N LEU A 476 21.19 -15.08 22.18
CA LEU A 476 21.86 -15.16 20.89
C LEU A 476 21.68 -16.52 20.22
N ASP A 477 22.08 -17.59 20.91
CA ASP A 477 22.01 -18.97 20.38
C ASP A 477 20.56 -19.33 19.99
N TYR A 478 19.61 -19.06 20.88
CA TYR A 478 18.18 -19.30 20.66
C TYR A 478 17.58 -18.52 19.47
N LEU A 479 18.11 -17.33 19.15
CA LEU A 479 17.67 -16.56 17.98
C LEU A 479 18.35 -17.03 16.69
N VAL A 480 19.56 -17.59 16.78
CA VAL A 480 20.28 -18.20 15.65
C VAL A 480 19.71 -19.58 15.31
N ASP A 481 19.28 -20.38 16.29
CA ASP A 481 18.55 -21.64 16.08
C ASP A 481 17.30 -21.41 15.19
N MET A 482 16.58 -20.31 15.40
CA MET A 482 15.40 -19.93 14.60
C MET A 482 15.71 -19.53 13.15
N PHE A 483 16.98 -19.41 12.76
CA PHE A 483 17.38 -19.26 11.36
C PHE A 483 17.18 -20.56 10.56
N MET A 484 16.98 -21.70 11.23
CA MET A 484 16.71 -23.01 10.61
C MET A 484 15.27 -23.49 10.82
N ASP A 485 14.36 -22.59 11.19
CA ASP A 485 12.92 -22.89 11.28
C ASP A 485 12.34 -23.29 9.92
N GLU A 486 11.42 -24.25 9.91
CA GLU A 486 10.75 -24.75 8.70
C GLU A 486 9.93 -23.66 7.97
N ILE A 487 9.54 -22.57 8.64
CA ILE A 487 8.66 -21.51 8.13
C ILE A 487 9.45 -20.24 7.81
N ASP A 488 9.37 -19.83 6.54
CA ASP A 488 10.08 -18.68 5.96
C ASP A 488 9.85 -17.37 6.75
N TYR A 489 8.63 -17.16 7.24
CA TYR A 489 8.25 -15.99 8.04
C TYR A 489 8.89 -15.98 9.44
N VAL A 490 9.10 -17.16 10.06
CA VAL A 490 9.80 -17.28 11.35
C VAL A 490 11.29 -16.98 11.16
N ARG A 491 11.93 -17.57 10.12
CA ARG A 491 13.33 -17.27 9.75
C ARG A 491 13.53 -15.77 9.50
N MET A 492 12.67 -15.16 8.68
CA MET A 492 12.64 -13.71 8.40
C MET A 492 12.57 -12.86 9.68
N ASN A 493 11.68 -13.21 10.61
CA ASN A 493 11.51 -12.48 11.86
C ASN A 493 12.71 -12.63 12.80
N ALA A 494 13.31 -13.83 12.89
CA ALA A 494 14.53 -14.06 13.65
C ALA A 494 15.70 -13.22 13.14
N LEU A 495 15.98 -13.24 11.83
CA LEU A 495 17.03 -12.44 11.18
C LEU A 495 16.82 -10.94 11.42
N THR A 496 15.60 -10.47 11.22
CA THR A 496 15.21 -9.07 11.41
C THR A 496 15.33 -8.65 12.87
N SER A 497 14.99 -9.53 13.81
CA SER A 497 15.09 -9.28 15.25
C SER A 497 16.54 -9.25 15.72
N LEU A 498 17.39 -10.16 15.27
CA LEU A 498 18.81 -10.12 15.61
C LEU A 498 19.51 -8.88 15.01
N ARG A 499 19.11 -8.44 13.80
CA ARG A 499 19.57 -7.15 13.23
C ARG A 499 19.16 -5.95 14.10
N LYS A 500 17.93 -5.90 14.62
CA LYS A 500 17.48 -4.85 15.55
C LYS A 500 18.35 -4.80 16.81
N ILE A 501 18.72 -5.96 17.37
CA ILE A 501 19.61 -6.06 18.53
C ILE A 501 21.02 -5.55 18.18
N GLY A 502 21.61 -6.05 17.08
CA GLY A 502 22.97 -5.68 16.65
C GLY A 502 23.15 -4.19 16.31
N ASN A 503 22.09 -3.52 15.86
CA ASN A 503 22.07 -2.05 15.69
C ASN A 503 22.28 -1.25 16.99
N ARG A 504 22.15 -1.86 18.18
CA ARG A 504 22.49 -1.23 19.48
C ARG A 504 23.89 -1.59 19.99
N GLY A 505 24.53 -2.60 19.40
CA GLY A 505 25.86 -3.07 19.77
C GLY A 505 26.20 -4.31 18.95
N LEU A 506 27.34 -4.28 18.25
CA LEU A 506 27.75 -5.32 17.32
C LEU A 506 27.78 -6.69 17.98
N ILE A 507 27.28 -7.69 17.27
CA ILE A 507 27.18 -9.07 17.76
C ILE A 507 28.41 -9.84 17.27
N THR A 508 29.14 -10.50 18.16
CA THR A 508 30.23 -11.42 17.80
C THR A 508 29.65 -12.80 17.54
N PHE A 509 29.85 -13.36 16.35
CA PHE A 509 29.55 -14.77 16.09
C PHE A 509 30.77 -15.65 16.35
N ASP A 510 30.53 -16.85 16.87
CA ASP A 510 31.46 -17.97 16.81
C ASP A 510 31.41 -18.68 15.43
N THR A 511 32.10 -19.81 15.31
CA THR A 511 32.16 -20.56 14.05
C THR A 511 30.87 -21.30 13.71
N GLU A 512 30.10 -21.80 14.69
CA GLU A 512 28.88 -22.57 14.47
C GLU A 512 27.70 -21.65 14.15
N GLN A 513 27.53 -20.58 14.94
CA GLN A 513 26.56 -19.51 14.68
C GLN A 513 26.74 -18.90 13.28
N LEU A 514 28.00 -18.72 12.86
CA LEU A 514 28.33 -18.25 11.51
C LEU A 514 27.93 -19.25 10.42
N GLN A 515 28.23 -20.54 10.56
CA GLN A 515 27.83 -21.54 9.55
C GLN A 515 26.30 -21.61 9.41
N ILE A 516 25.55 -21.50 10.53
CA ILE A 516 24.09 -21.42 10.50
C ILE A 516 23.64 -20.21 9.68
N ALA A 517 24.15 -19.01 10.00
CA ALA A 517 23.80 -17.79 9.27
C ALA A 517 24.20 -17.80 7.78
N LEU A 518 25.33 -18.41 7.43
CA LEU A 518 25.76 -18.58 6.04
C LEU A 518 24.89 -19.59 5.28
N GLY A 519 24.35 -20.61 5.95
CA GLY A 519 23.39 -21.56 5.37
C GLY A 519 22.09 -20.89 4.89
N VAL A 520 21.63 -19.84 5.57
CA VAL A 520 20.45 -19.05 5.17
C VAL A 520 20.64 -18.36 3.81
N LEU A 521 21.89 -18.12 3.38
CA LEU A 521 22.17 -17.54 2.06
C LEU A 521 21.81 -18.48 0.90
N GLU A 522 21.49 -19.75 1.18
CA GLU A 522 21.02 -20.72 0.19
C GLU A 522 19.48 -20.78 0.05
N ASP A 523 18.73 -20.07 0.89
CA ASP A 523 17.25 -20.10 0.97
C ASP A 523 16.57 -19.87 -0.39
N ALA A 524 15.38 -20.44 -0.58
CA ALA A 524 14.58 -20.28 -1.78
C ALA A 524 13.97 -18.87 -1.89
N ASP A 525 13.45 -18.30 -0.79
CA ASP A 525 12.85 -16.96 -0.86
C ASP A 525 13.90 -15.86 -0.80
N ARG A 526 13.70 -14.88 -1.69
CA ARG A 526 14.59 -13.74 -1.88
C ARG A 526 14.58 -12.79 -0.69
N ASP A 527 13.42 -12.60 -0.07
CA ASP A 527 13.31 -11.67 1.04
C ASP A 527 14.06 -12.21 2.27
N VAL A 528 14.05 -13.54 2.51
CA VAL A 528 14.84 -14.19 3.57
C VAL A 528 16.35 -14.04 3.30
N ARG A 529 16.82 -14.21 2.06
CA ARG A 529 18.22 -13.92 1.70
C ARG A 529 18.59 -12.45 1.88
N GLU A 530 17.73 -11.50 1.47
CA GLU A 530 17.96 -10.07 1.69
C GLU A 530 18.02 -9.75 3.20
N ALA A 531 17.16 -10.37 4.02
CA ALA A 531 17.19 -10.25 5.47
C ALA A 531 18.47 -10.84 6.10
N ALA A 532 18.99 -11.95 5.57
CA ALA A 532 20.25 -12.54 6.00
C ALA A 532 21.46 -11.66 5.63
N HIS A 533 21.52 -11.14 4.41
CA HIS A 533 22.52 -10.13 4.01
C HIS A 533 22.48 -8.92 4.95
N ARG A 534 21.29 -8.40 5.23
CA ARG A 534 21.06 -7.27 6.15
C ARG A 534 21.39 -7.56 7.61
N MET A 535 21.25 -8.80 8.07
CA MET A 535 21.59 -9.24 9.43
C MET A 535 23.11 -9.34 9.60
N LEU A 536 23.82 -9.88 8.60
CA LEU A 536 25.28 -9.97 8.58
C LEU A 536 25.99 -8.60 8.60
N GLU A 537 25.31 -7.50 8.24
CA GLU A 537 25.83 -6.13 8.37
C GLU A 537 26.25 -5.76 9.81
N VAL A 538 25.57 -6.30 10.83
CA VAL A 538 25.80 -5.97 12.26
C VAL A 538 26.54 -7.08 13.01
N VAL A 539 27.05 -8.07 12.28
CA VAL A 539 27.82 -9.20 12.82
C VAL A 539 29.30 -8.93 12.70
N THR A 540 30.04 -9.33 13.73
CA THR A 540 31.50 -9.30 13.80
C THR A 540 32.05 -10.71 13.94
N MET A 541 33.16 -10.98 13.26
CA MET A 541 33.71 -12.31 13.05
C MET A 541 34.90 -12.55 13.98
N SER A 542 34.87 -13.66 14.72
CA SER A 542 35.88 -13.95 15.74
C SER A 542 37.23 -14.44 15.18
N THR A 543 37.29 -14.93 13.92
CA THR A 543 38.48 -15.56 13.32
C THR A 543 38.64 -15.25 11.83
N GLU A 544 39.88 -15.35 11.33
CA GLU A 544 40.23 -15.21 9.90
C GLU A 544 39.68 -16.37 9.05
N ASP A 545 39.62 -17.59 9.61
CA ASP A 545 38.93 -18.73 8.99
C ASP A 545 37.43 -18.45 8.78
N GLY A 546 36.80 -17.76 9.74
CA GLY A 546 35.42 -17.30 9.63
C GLY A 546 35.22 -16.34 8.46
N MET A 547 36.06 -15.31 8.35
CA MET A 547 36.05 -14.38 7.20
C MET A 547 36.23 -15.12 5.87
N THR A 548 37.13 -16.11 5.82
CA THR A 548 37.33 -16.96 4.64
C THR A 548 36.05 -17.70 4.25
N SER A 549 35.39 -18.36 5.21
CA SER A 549 34.12 -19.04 4.95
C SER A 549 33.00 -18.08 4.50
N PHE A 550 32.93 -16.87 5.06
CA PHE A 550 31.94 -15.86 4.63
C PHE A 550 32.18 -15.44 3.17
N LEU A 551 33.44 -15.21 2.77
CA LEU A 551 33.77 -14.86 1.38
C LEU A 551 33.45 -16.01 0.41
N GLU A 552 33.78 -17.25 0.75
CA GLU A 552 33.45 -18.43 -0.08
C GLU A 552 31.94 -18.63 -0.24
N SER A 553 31.17 -18.43 0.83
CA SER A 553 29.70 -18.47 0.81
C SER A 553 29.11 -17.32 0.01
N ILE A 554 29.58 -16.08 0.17
CA ILE A 554 29.11 -14.90 -0.58
C ILE A 554 29.43 -15.03 -2.07
N GLU A 555 30.64 -15.46 -2.45
CA GLU A 555 30.97 -15.73 -3.86
C GLU A 555 30.12 -16.85 -4.46
N THR A 556 29.69 -17.82 -3.64
CA THR A 556 28.82 -18.91 -4.08
C THR A 556 27.36 -18.46 -4.20
N ASN A 557 26.87 -17.61 -3.29
CA ASN A 557 25.59 -16.93 -3.39
C ASN A 557 25.54 -16.03 -4.65
N MET A 558 26.56 -15.21 -4.90
CA MET A 558 26.73 -14.42 -6.13
C MET A 558 26.63 -15.27 -7.40
N ARG A 559 27.24 -16.46 -7.42
CA ARG A 559 27.18 -17.40 -8.55
C ARG A 559 25.81 -18.10 -8.72
N ARG A 560 24.97 -18.11 -7.67
CA ARG A 560 23.68 -18.81 -7.61
C ARG A 560 22.47 -17.88 -7.80
N PHE A 561 22.54 -16.65 -7.29
CA PHE A 561 21.45 -15.66 -7.31
C PHE A 561 21.95 -14.26 -7.74
N PRO A 562 22.30 -14.05 -9.04
CA PRO A 562 22.79 -12.75 -9.51
C PRO A 562 21.81 -11.58 -9.31
N GLU A 563 20.51 -11.84 -9.17
CA GLU A 563 19.49 -10.83 -8.85
C GLU A 563 19.63 -10.16 -7.47
N ASP A 564 20.46 -10.70 -6.58
CA ASP A 564 20.63 -10.21 -5.22
C ASP A 564 21.88 -9.33 -5.04
N GLN A 565 22.65 -9.12 -6.11
CA GLN A 565 23.87 -8.30 -6.21
C GLN A 565 23.88 -7.05 -5.32
N LEU A 566 22.84 -6.20 -5.41
CA LEU A 566 22.77 -4.94 -4.67
C LEU A 566 22.72 -5.15 -3.15
N SER A 567 22.01 -6.17 -2.68
CA SER A 567 21.94 -6.51 -1.24
C SER A 567 23.26 -7.10 -0.74
N ILE A 568 23.95 -7.87 -1.58
CA ILE A 568 25.28 -8.42 -1.28
C ILE A 568 26.30 -7.28 -1.17
N TYR A 569 26.31 -6.32 -2.11
CA TYR A 569 27.19 -5.15 -2.04
C TYR A 569 26.88 -4.25 -0.82
N GLN A 570 25.61 -4.12 -0.42
CA GLN A 570 25.24 -3.41 0.81
C GLN A 570 25.75 -4.12 2.08
N CYS A 571 25.66 -5.45 2.15
CA CYS A 571 26.28 -6.24 3.22
C CYS A 571 27.81 -6.06 3.27
N LEU A 572 28.49 -6.24 2.13
CA LEU A 572 29.94 -6.09 2.00
C LEU A 572 30.44 -4.68 2.39
N ARG A 573 29.62 -3.63 2.23
CA ARG A 573 29.93 -2.28 2.72
C ARG A 573 30.20 -2.27 4.23
N TYR A 574 29.29 -2.83 5.02
CA TYR A 574 29.40 -2.82 6.49
C TYR A 574 30.43 -3.83 6.98
N VAL A 575 30.40 -5.06 6.46
CA VAL A 575 31.40 -6.10 6.80
C VAL A 575 32.82 -5.61 6.52
N GLY A 576 33.04 -4.86 5.45
CA GLY A 576 34.34 -4.25 5.14
C GLY A 576 34.81 -3.26 6.21
N ARG A 577 33.95 -2.33 6.64
CA ARG A 577 34.27 -1.34 7.69
C ARG A 577 34.66 -2.02 9.00
N HIS A 578 33.99 -3.12 9.36
CA HIS A 578 34.22 -3.82 10.63
C HIS A 578 35.46 -4.73 10.67
N HIS A 579 35.98 -5.20 9.52
CA HIS A 579 36.98 -6.29 9.47
C HIS A 579 38.31 -5.94 8.76
N GLY A 580 38.70 -4.66 8.75
CA GLY A 580 39.90 -4.17 8.04
C GLY A 580 41.24 -4.80 8.43
N VAL A 581 41.33 -5.56 9.52
CA VAL A 581 42.53 -6.32 9.91
C VAL A 581 42.64 -7.64 9.14
N PHE A 582 41.60 -8.47 9.12
CA PHE A 582 41.61 -9.73 8.35
C PHE A 582 41.74 -9.46 6.85
N LEU A 583 41.09 -8.40 6.36
CA LEU A 583 41.09 -8.04 4.94
C LEU A 583 42.45 -7.53 4.44
N GLU A 584 43.34 -7.06 5.32
CA GLU A 584 44.73 -6.73 4.97
C GLU A 584 45.54 -8.00 4.65
N ASN A 585 45.41 -9.05 5.48
CA ASN A 585 46.05 -10.35 5.24
C ASN A 585 45.56 -11.01 3.94
N MET A 586 44.25 -10.95 3.68
CA MET A 586 43.61 -11.68 2.58
C MET A 586 43.70 -11.00 1.21
N LEU A 587 44.11 -9.73 1.15
CA LEU A 587 44.12 -8.88 -0.06
C LEU A 587 44.87 -9.51 -1.24
N GLU A 588 46.07 -10.06 -1.01
CA GLU A 588 46.88 -10.70 -2.06
C GLU A 588 46.19 -11.92 -2.67
N SER A 589 45.41 -12.66 -1.86
CA SER A 589 44.63 -13.82 -2.30
C SER A 589 43.42 -13.40 -3.14
N MET A 590 42.57 -12.51 -2.60
CA MET A 590 41.35 -12.01 -3.27
C MET A 590 41.65 -11.40 -4.65
N LEU A 591 42.69 -10.56 -4.71
CA LEU A 591 43.08 -9.89 -5.95
C LEU A 591 44.02 -10.74 -6.84
N GLN A 592 44.45 -11.92 -6.36
CA GLN A 592 45.35 -12.85 -7.07
C GLN A 592 46.67 -12.18 -7.48
N LEU A 593 47.30 -11.49 -6.52
CA LEU A 593 48.52 -10.71 -6.72
C LEU A 593 49.76 -11.58 -6.51
N ASP A 594 50.45 -11.93 -7.60
CA ASP A 594 51.78 -12.54 -7.51
C ASP A 594 52.85 -11.45 -7.35
N ARG A 595 53.64 -11.53 -6.27
CA ARG A 595 54.73 -10.59 -5.95
C ARG A 595 55.85 -10.55 -7.00
N THR A 596 55.88 -11.48 -7.95
CA THR A 596 56.87 -11.57 -9.03
C THR A 596 56.37 -11.06 -10.39
N PHE A 597 55.07 -10.83 -10.56
CA PHE A 597 54.47 -10.39 -11.82
C PHE A 597 53.71 -9.06 -11.68
N LEU A 598 53.46 -8.40 -12.81
CA LEU A 598 52.58 -7.23 -12.86
C LEU A 598 51.13 -7.68 -12.70
N ALA A 599 50.42 -7.10 -11.74
CA ALA A 599 49.00 -7.37 -11.49
C ALA A 599 48.16 -7.13 -12.75
N LYS A 600 47.44 -8.17 -13.19
CA LYS A 600 46.57 -8.11 -14.35
C LYS A 600 45.25 -7.42 -13.99
N GLU A 601 44.88 -6.41 -14.76
CA GLU A 601 43.60 -5.71 -14.67
C GLU A 601 42.43 -6.73 -14.83
N LYS A 602 41.60 -6.86 -13.77
CA LYS A 602 40.41 -7.73 -13.74
C LYS A 602 39.21 -7.01 -14.40
N ASN A 603 38.21 -7.77 -14.87
CA ASN A 603 37.03 -7.18 -15.52
C ASN A 603 36.14 -6.46 -14.49
N VAL A 604 35.66 -5.27 -14.84
CA VAL A 604 34.75 -4.45 -14.02
C VAL A 604 33.30 -5.00 -14.06
N GLU A 605 32.96 -5.80 -15.08
CA GLU A 605 31.67 -6.50 -15.16
C GLU A 605 31.61 -7.76 -14.26
N GLU A 606 32.72 -8.16 -13.62
CA GLU A 606 32.79 -9.37 -12.80
C GLU A 606 32.32 -9.09 -11.35
N MET A 607 31.11 -9.56 -11.01
CA MET A 607 30.46 -9.26 -9.73
C MET A 607 31.29 -9.65 -8.48
N THR A 608 32.07 -10.74 -8.53
CA THR A 608 32.98 -11.14 -7.45
C THR A 608 34.08 -10.10 -7.23
N TYR A 609 34.76 -9.67 -8.31
CA TYR A 609 35.77 -8.62 -8.26
C TYR A 609 35.18 -7.28 -7.77
N CYS A 610 33.98 -6.91 -8.20
CA CYS A 610 33.32 -5.70 -7.75
C CYS A 610 32.88 -5.78 -6.29
N GLY A 611 32.46 -6.95 -5.80
CA GLY A 611 32.29 -7.23 -4.37
C GLY A 611 33.59 -7.07 -3.58
N HIS A 612 34.71 -7.60 -4.08
CA HIS A 612 36.03 -7.40 -3.47
C HIS A 612 36.42 -5.91 -3.43
N MET A 613 36.10 -5.13 -4.47
CA MET A 613 36.32 -3.67 -4.48
C MET A 613 35.46 -2.95 -3.43
N VAL A 614 34.15 -3.25 -3.35
CA VAL A 614 33.26 -2.69 -2.31
C VAL A 614 33.82 -2.97 -0.92
N LEU A 615 34.23 -4.22 -0.67
CA LEU A 615 34.74 -4.67 0.62
C LEU A 615 36.07 -3.99 0.99
N LEU A 616 37.05 -4.00 0.08
CA LEU A 616 38.40 -3.46 0.33
C LEU A 616 38.42 -1.93 0.45
N PHE A 617 37.64 -1.19 -0.35
CA PHE A 617 37.56 0.26 -0.20
C PHE A 617 36.85 0.67 1.10
N ASN A 618 35.82 -0.06 1.54
CA ASN A 618 35.21 0.19 2.86
C ASN A 618 36.16 -0.17 4.01
N ALA A 619 36.90 -1.28 3.91
CA ALA A 619 37.95 -1.64 4.87
C ALA A 619 39.06 -0.58 4.97
N ALA A 620 39.40 0.09 3.86
CA ALA A 620 40.36 1.18 3.84
C ALA A 620 39.93 2.43 4.63
N THR A 621 38.66 2.57 5.01
CA THR A 621 38.20 3.66 5.91
C THR A 621 38.65 3.45 7.35
N THR A 622 38.77 2.19 7.81
CA THR A 622 39.23 1.83 9.16
C THR A 622 40.69 1.38 9.20
N ASN A 623 41.21 0.80 8.10
CA ASN A 623 42.62 0.42 7.96
C ASN A 623 43.24 0.95 6.64
N PRO A 624 43.84 2.16 6.63
CA PRO A 624 44.34 2.78 5.40
C PRO A 624 45.62 2.15 4.82
N THR A 625 46.23 1.16 5.48
CA THR A 625 47.40 0.43 4.92
C THR A 625 47.03 -0.27 3.61
N ILE A 626 45.82 -0.83 3.54
CA ILE A 626 45.18 -1.49 2.39
C ILE A 626 45.39 -0.70 1.09
N LEU A 627 45.24 0.64 1.12
CA LEU A 627 45.38 1.52 -0.04
C LEU A 627 46.77 1.43 -0.69
N ASN A 628 47.81 1.15 0.10
CA ASN A 628 49.19 1.05 -0.39
C ASN A 628 49.49 -0.30 -1.05
N MET A 629 48.66 -1.31 -0.78
CA MET A 629 48.74 -2.66 -1.38
C MET A 629 47.90 -2.78 -2.65
N LEU A 630 46.89 -1.93 -2.84
CA LEU A 630 46.01 -1.96 -4.00
C LEU A 630 46.72 -1.59 -5.33
N PRO A 631 46.58 -2.39 -6.40
CA PRO A 631 47.10 -2.04 -7.73
C PRO A 631 46.52 -0.73 -8.27
N LYS A 632 47.34 0.06 -8.99
CA LYS A 632 46.97 1.42 -9.43
C LYS A 632 45.72 1.52 -10.33
N TYR A 633 45.30 0.44 -11.00
CA TYR A 633 44.05 0.43 -11.78
C TYR A 633 42.79 0.45 -10.89
N THR A 634 42.86 -0.08 -9.66
CA THR A 634 41.70 -0.15 -8.75
C THR A 634 41.12 1.23 -8.44
N PHE A 635 41.96 2.27 -8.36
CA PHE A 635 41.52 3.67 -8.17
C PHE A 635 40.72 4.22 -9.36
N LYS A 636 40.95 3.73 -10.59
CA LYS A 636 40.10 4.04 -11.74
C LYS A 636 38.77 3.28 -11.67
N HIS A 637 38.82 2.01 -11.26
CA HIS A 637 37.63 1.18 -11.09
C HIS A 637 36.73 1.74 -9.98
N TYR A 638 37.31 2.24 -8.88
CA TYR A 638 36.59 2.97 -7.81
C TYR A 638 35.77 4.15 -8.34
N THR A 639 36.34 5.01 -9.20
CA THR A 639 35.58 6.15 -9.72
C THR A 639 34.36 5.73 -10.55
N TYR A 640 34.48 4.67 -11.36
CA TYR A 640 33.34 4.15 -12.13
C TYR A 640 32.31 3.42 -11.24
N LEU A 641 32.77 2.51 -10.39
CA LEU A 641 31.92 1.68 -9.54
C LEU A 641 31.23 2.48 -8.42
N ARG A 642 31.80 3.59 -7.97
CA ARG A 642 31.11 4.52 -7.05
C ARG A 642 29.97 5.25 -7.73
N ASP A 643 30.11 5.66 -8.99
CA ASP A 643 29.04 6.33 -9.72
C ASP A 643 27.92 5.34 -10.13
N GLU A 644 28.26 4.06 -10.35
CA GLU A 644 27.30 2.98 -10.61
C GLU A 644 26.59 2.47 -9.33
N TYR A 645 27.32 2.32 -8.22
CA TYR A 645 26.83 1.75 -6.95
C TYR A 645 26.99 2.74 -5.78
N LEU A 646 26.42 3.94 -5.93
CA LEU A 646 26.57 5.10 -5.03
C LEU A 646 26.50 4.81 -3.53
N ASN A 647 25.57 3.93 -3.10
CA ASN A 647 25.36 3.61 -1.69
C ASN A 647 26.22 2.45 -1.15
N CYS A 648 27.09 1.85 -1.96
CA CYS A 648 27.92 0.70 -1.57
C CYS A 648 29.38 1.11 -1.28
N PHE A 649 29.92 2.07 -2.03
CA PHE A 649 31.29 2.57 -1.82
C PHE A 649 31.34 3.66 -0.74
N PRO A 650 32.49 3.83 -0.04
CA PRO A 650 32.70 4.96 0.84
C PRO A 650 32.93 6.25 0.04
N GLU A 651 32.75 7.39 0.70
CA GLU A 651 33.09 8.68 0.12
C GLU A 651 34.61 8.93 0.08
N PRO A 652 35.12 9.73 -0.88
CA PRO A 652 36.52 10.20 -0.87
C PRO A 652 36.92 11.01 0.37
N THR A 653 35.95 11.45 1.17
CA THR A 653 36.08 12.13 2.47
C THR A 653 36.21 11.14 3.64
N GLU A 654 35.71 9.91 3.52
CA GLU A 654 35.79 8.85 4.54
C GLU A 654 37.13 8.08 4.48
N ILE A 655 37.91 8.23 3.41
CA ILE A 655 39.16 7.47 3.18
C ILE A 655 40.37 8.29 3.67
N PRO A 656 41.10 7.89 4.73
CA PRO A 656 42.24 8.64 5.23
C PRO A 656 43.52 8.36 4.42
N CYS A 657 43.76 9.18 3.38
CA CYS A 657 44.97 9.09 2.55
C CYS A 657 46.25 9.51 3.32
N PRO A 658 47.33 8.70 3.31
CA PRO A 658 48.59 9.05 3.96
C PRO A 658 49.41 10.04 3.12
N GLY A 659 49.10 11.33 3.23
CA GLY A 659 49.84 12.43 2.57
C GLY A 659 48.92 13.45 1.91
N THR A 660 49.41 14.65 1.65
CA THR A 660 48.61 15.79 1.16
C THR A 660 48.33 15.73 -0.35
N GLN A 661 47.64 14.69 -0.80
CA GLN A 661 47.00 14.58 -2.12
C GLN A 661 45.63 13.91 -1.92
N SER A 662 44.57 14.52 -2.43
CA SER A 662 43.23 13.93 -2.37
C SER A 662 43.06 12.85 -3.44
N LEU A 663 42.09 11.95 -3.25
CA LEU A 663 41.70 10.99 -4.28
C LEU A 663 41.27 11.66 -5.60
N ARG A 664 40.76 12.91 -5.56
CA ARG A 664 40.50 13.71 -6.76
C ARG A 664 41.78 14.07 -7.51
N ASP A 665 42.85 14.44 -6.82
CA ASP A 665 44.13 14.79 -7.43
C ASP A 665 44.78 13.56 -8.10
N LEU A 666 44.68 12.40 -7.45
CA LEU A 666 45.22 11.13 -7.95
C LEU A 666 44.43 10.63 -9.18
N ALA A 667 43.10 10.78 -9.18
CA ALA A 667 42.28 10.52 -10.36
C ALA A 667 42.59 11.50 -11.51
N ALA A 668 42.62 12.80 -11.25
CA ALA A 668 42.89 13.83 -12.25
C ALA A 668 44.29 13.70 -12.89
N ALA A 669 45.30 13.31 -12.10
CA ALA A 669 46.64 13.03 -12.61
C ALA A 669 46.66 11.85 -13.61
N LEU A 670 45.82 10.83 -13.41
CA LEU A 670 45.67 9.69 -14.33
C LEU A 670 44.85 10.04 -15.58
N THR A 671 43.89 10.97 -15.49
CA THR A 671 43.17 11.48 -16.67
C THR A 671 44.08 12.32 -17.57
N MET A 672 44.93 13.17 -16.99
CA MET A 672 45.87 14.04 -17.71
C MET A 672 46.92 13.29 -18.55
N THR A 673 47.21 12.02 -18.24
CA THR A 673 48.15 11.20 -19.02
C THR A 673 47.60 10.67 -20.35
N ILE A 674 46.33 10.93 -20.70
CA ILE A 674 45.70 10.41 -21.94
C ILE A 674 45.64 11.46 -23.06
N THR A 675 45.79 12.76 -22.76
CA THR A 675 45.54 13.86 -23.72
C THR A 675 46.78 14.50 -24.34
N ASN A 676 47.99 14.02 -24.04
CA ASN A 676 49.25 14.61 -24.51
C ASN A 676 49.98 13.70 -25.49
N ASP A 677 49.56 13.73 -26.75
CA ASP A 677 50.39 13.32 -27.89
C ASP A 677 50.16 14.32 -29.06
N GLY A 678 51.20 15.07 -29.42
CA GLY A 678 51.18 16.07 -30.53
C GLY A 678 51.01 17.55 -30.12
N PRO A 679 52.12 18.30 -29.95
CA PRO A 679 52.09 19.75 -29.72
C PRO A 679 52.31 20.56 -31.01
N ASP A 680 51.24 20.86 -31.76
CA ASP A 680 51.29 21.80 -32.90
C ASP A 680 49.94 22.51 -33.11
N GLY A 681 49.94 23.86 -33.12
CA GLY A 681 48.71 24.66 -33.30
C GLY A 681 48.79 26.08 -32.73
N ALA A 682 49.13 27.06 -33.57
CA ALA A 682 49.23 28.46 -33.16
C ALA A 682 47.86 29.14 -32.95
N GLY A 683 47.79 30.06 -31.99
CA GLY A 683 46.56 30.80 -31.65
C GLY A 683 46.26 32.01 -32.54
N MET A 684 45.07 32.61 -32.36
CA MET A 684 44.69 33.91 -32.90
C MET A 684 43.92 34.75 -31.86
N ASN A 685 44.03 36.07 -31.97
CA ASN A 685 43.41 37.03 -31.05
C ASN A 685 41.90 37.17 -31.29
N MET A 686 41.14 37.39 -30.22
CA MET A 686 39.82 38.02 -30.32
C MET A 686 39.96 39.53 -30.44
N ASP A 687 39.70 40.11 -31.60
CA ASP A 687 39.30 41.52 -31.71
C ASP A 687 38.65 41.88 -33.06
N SER A 688 37.42 41.38 -33.32
CA SER A 688 36.42 42.02 -34.20
C SER A 688 35.13 41.18 -34.33
N MET A 689 33.98 41.70 -33.86
CA MET A 689 32.66 41.62 -34.55
C MET A 689 31.54 42.26 -33.70
N THR A 690 31.45 43.58 -33.74
CA THR A 690 30.19 44.29 -33.44
C THR A 690 29.29 44.31 -34.69
N SER A 691 27.96 44.34 -34.49
CA SER A 691 26.88 44.47 -35.49
C SER A 691 26.43 43.21 -36.29
N ALA A 692 25.82 42.22 -35.61
CA ALA A 692 24.90 41.24 -36.21
C ALA A 692 23.90 40.57 -35.21
N GLN A 693 23.54 41.25 -34.13
CA GLN A 693 22.49 40.81 -33.18
C GLN A 693 21.09 41.16 -33.76
N ASP A 694 19.96 40.48 -33.51
CA ASP A 694 19.58 39.63 -32.36
C ASP A 694 19.04 38.22 -32.74
N GLY A 695 19.14 37.80 -34.01
CA GLY A 695 18.40 36.63 -34.50
C GLY A 695 18.97 35.25 -34.16
N ALA A 696 20.31 35.09 -34.21
CA ALA A 696 20.98 33.78 -34.14
C ALA A 696 21.62 33.47 -32.77
N THR A 697 21.90 34.51 -31.98
CA THR A 697 22.58 34.41 -30.68
C THR A 697 21.81 33.57 -29.66
N SER A 698 20.48 33.56 -29.70
CA SER A 698 19.65 32.75 -28.80
C SER A 698 19.94 31.24 -28.95
N ALA A 699 19.88 30.69 -30.17
CA ALA A 699 20.10 29.26 -30.40
C ALA A 699 21.54 28.80 -30.07
N TYR A 700 22.52 29.67 -30.31
CA TYR A 700 23.92 29.38 -29.95
C TYR A 700 24.16 29.48 -28.44
N ALA A 701 23.53 30.45 -27.76
CA ALA A 701 23.57 30.59 -26.31
C ALA A 701 22.89 29.43 -25.58
N THR A 702 21.70 28.98 -26.04
CA THR A 702 21.04 27.78 -25.47
C THR A 702 21.92 26.54 -25.61
N THR A 703 22.58 26.35 -26.76
CA THR A 703 23.51 25.21 -26.96
C THR A 703 24.72 25.27 -26.02
N ILE A 704 25.21 26.47 -25.69
CA ILE A 704 26.33 26.66 -24.74
C ILE A 704 25.86 26.56 -23.27
N ALA A 705 24.62 26.92 -22.96
CA ALA A 705 23.99 26.72 -21.66
C ALA A 705 23.67 25.23 -21.38
N ALA A 706 23.31 24.47 -22.42
CA ALA A 706 23.06 23.02 -22.36
C ALA A 706 24.33 22.17 -22.11
N MET A 707 25.48 22.81 -21.84
CA MET A 707 26.72 22.18 -21.36
C MET A 707 27.10 22.62 -19.94
N ARG A 708 26.20 23.30 -19.20
CA ARG A 708 26.53 23.96 -17.92
C ARG A 708 25.71 23.56 -16.69
N ILE A 709 24.59 22.84 -16.81
CA ILE A 709 23.87 22.39 -15.61
C ILE A 709 24.69 21.30 -14.92
N GLN A 710 25.44 21.70 -13.88
CA GLN A 710 26.22 20.81 -13.01
C GLN A 710 25.76 20.91 -11.55
N THR A 711 25.06 21.99 -11.19
CA THR A 711 24.50 22.21 -9.85
C THR A 711 22.98 22.37 -9.90
N GLU A 712 22.34 22.25 -8.74
CA GLU A 712 20.91 22.55 -8.58
C GLU A 712 20.59 24.03 -8.86
N GLU A 713 21.48 24.95 -8.46
CA GLU A 713 21.34 26.39 -8.72
C GLU A 713 21.33 26.71 -10.23
N ASP A 714 22.16 26.04 -11.04
CA ASP A 714 22.14 26.17 -12.50
C ASP A 714 20.78 25.74 -13.09
N ALA A 715 20.19 24.66 -12.56
CA ALA A 715 18.92 24.13 -13.01
C ALA A 715 17.74 25.05 -12.65
N GLU A 716 17.73 25.62 -11.43
CA GLU A 716 16.72 26.59 -11.02
C GLU A 716 16.83 27.90 -11.83
N ALA A 717 18.05 28.39 -12.08
CA ALA A 717 18.27 29.56 -12.93
C ALA A 717 17.86 29.34 -14.40
N PHE A 718 18.08 28.14 -14.95
CA PHE A 718 17.66 27.80 -16.31
C PHE A 718 16.13 27.59 -16.40
N TYR A 719 15.50 26.97 -15.38
CA TYR A 719 14.03 26.87 -15.29
C TYR A 719 13.37 28.25 -15.21
N GLU A 720 13.90 29.17 -14.41
CA GLU A 720 13.49 30.58 -14.37
C GLU A 720 13.51 31.24 -15.76
N GLN A 721 14.54 30.96 -16.56
CA GLN A 721 14.65 31.50 -17.91
C GLN A 721 13.66 30.85 -18.90
N ALA A 722 13.30 29.58 -18.71
CA ALA A 722 12.19 28.95 -19.45
C ALA A 722 10.83 29.58 -19.08
N LEU A 723 10.56 29.82 -17.79
CA LEU A 723 9.33 30.50 -17.35
C LEU A 723 9.22 31.93 -17.93
N ARG A 724 10.33 32.68 -18.02
CA ARG A 724 10.34 34.00 -18.70
C ARG A 724 10.05 33.92 -20.20
N ASN A 725 10.35 32.78 -20.85
CA ASN A 725 9.94 32.53 -22.24
C ASN A 725 8.44 32.16 -22.32
N LEU A 726 7.90 31.46 -21.32
CA LEU A 726 6.46 31.20 -21.18
C LEU A 726 5.64 32.49 -20.97
N ASP A 727 6.12 33.43 -20.15
CA ASP A 727 5.48 34.75 -19.98
C ASP A 727 5.36 35.52 -21.32
N ARG A 728 6.42 35.47 -22.14
CA ARG A 728 6.43 36.07 -23.50
C ARG A 728 5.43 35.37 -24.43
N ILE A 729 5.31 34.05 -24.34
CA ILE A 729 4.31 33.26 -25.08
C ILE A 729 2.90 33.67 -24.67
N HIS A 730 2.62 33.89 -23.38
CA HIS A 730 1.33 34.42 -22.92
C HIS A 730 1.02 35.81 -23.48
N VAL A 731 1.98 36.74 -23.46
CA VAL A 731 1.80 38.08 -24.06
C VAL A 731 1.49 37.97 -25.57
N LEU A 732 2.23 37.15 -26.32
CA LEU A 732 1.98 36.92 -27.75
C LEU A 732 0.60 36.29 -28.02
N LEU A 733 0.22 35.28 -27.21
CA LEU A 733 -1.10 34.66 -27.28
C LEU A 733 -2.20 35.71 -27.07
N ARG A 734 -2.14 36.51 -25.99
CA ARG A 734 -3.10 37.58 -25.70
C ARG A 734 -3.24 38.56 -26.88
N GLN A 735 -2.13 38.96 -27.52
CA GLN A 735 -2.11 39.94 -28.61
C GLN A 735 -2.84 39.50 -29.90
N GLN A 736 -2.84 38.20 -30.24
CA GLN A 736 -3.36 37.71 -31.54
C GLN A 736 -4.84 38.03 -31.84
N THR A 737 -5.72 38.17 -30.83
CA THR A 737 -7.14 38.48 -31.07
C THR A 737 -7.40 39.95 -31.41
N SER A 738 -6.57 40.87 -30.92
CA SER A 738 -6.77 42.31 -31.13
C SER A 738 -6.65 42.69 -32.61
N SER A 739 -5.83 41.96 -33.38
CA SER A 739 -5.74 42.10 -34.84
C SER A 739 -6.96 41.57 -35.59
N ASN A 740 -7.68 40.57 -35.06
CA ASN A 740 -8.74 39.86 -35.80
C ASN A 740 -10.08 40.63 -35.86
N GLN A 741 -10.23 41.73 -35.12
CA GLN A 741 -11.41 42.62 -35.24
C GLN A 741 -11.25 43.69 -36.34
N SER A 742 -10.06 43.83 -36.94
CA SER A 742 -9.79 44.78 -38.02
C SER A 742 -9.47 44.04 -39.32
N ARG A 743 -9.79 44.65 -40.48
CA ARG A 743 -9.39 44.16 -41.82
C ARG A 743 -7.90 44.47 -42.09
N ALA A 744 -7.03 44.02 -41.21
CA ALA A 744 -5.57 44.17 -41.31
C ALA A 744 -4.96 43.13 -42.27
N ARG A 745 -3.74 43.41 -42.78
CA ARG A 745 -3.08 42.59 -43.82
C ARG A 745 -2.75 41.17 -43.32
N PRO A 746 -3.03 40.11 -44.09
CA PRO A 746 -2.81 38.71 -43.66
C PRO A 746 -1.33 38.35 -43.41
N ASP A 747 -0.38 39.07 -44.01
CA ASP A 747 1.05 38.86 -43.76
C ASP A 747 1.46 39.15 -42.31
N LEU A 748 0.77 40.07 -41.63
CA LEU A 748 1.07 40.44 -40.25
C LEU A 748 0.64 39.34 -39.28
N THR A 749 -0.59 38.83 -39.39
CA THR A 749 -1.05 37.70 -38.56
C THR A 749 -0.22 36.44 -38.82
N LYS A 750 0.17 36.17 -40.08
CA LYS A 750 1.10 35.07 -40.39
C LYS A 750 2.46 35.22 -39.69
N ARG A 751 3.09 36.40 -39.74
CA ARG A 751 4.39 36.63 -39.08
C ARG A 751 4.32 36.51 -37.56
N HIS A 752 3.30 37.05 -36.90
CA HIS A 752 3.13 36.90 -35.44
C HIS A 752 2.93 35.43 -35.04
N ARG A 753 2.21 34.65 -35.85
CA ARG A 753 2.02 33.20 -35.69
C ARG A 753 3.32 32.40 -35.90
N GLU A 754 4.11 32.73 -36.92
CA GLU A 754 5.44 32.12 -37.13
C GLU A 754 6.39 32.39 -35.97
N VAL A 755 6.35 33.59 -35.36
CA VAL A 755 7.11 33.90 -34.14
C VAL A 755 6.59 33.11 -32.95
N LEU A 756 5.28 33.07 -32.72
CA LEU A 756 4.66 32.32 -31.62
C LEU A 756 5.03 30.83 -31.66
N LEU A 757 4.90 30.17 -32.81
CA LEU A 757 5.25 28.75 -32.97
C LEU A 757 6.75 28.48 -32.76
N ARG A 758 7.63 29.40 -33.16
CA ARG A 758 9.09 29.30 -32.86
C ARG A 758 9.41 29.51 -31.37
N GLN A 759 8.66 30.36 -30.66
CA GLN A 759 8.83 30.54 -29.22
C GLN A 759 8.30 29.31 -28.44
N LEU A 760 7.13 28.80 -28.81
CA LEU A 760 6.54 27.57 -28.25
C LEU A 760 7.51 26.38 -28.38
N SER A 761 8.05 26.15 -29.59
CA SER A 761 9.01 25.06 -29.87
C SER A 761 10.45 25.34 -29.42
N ALA A 762 10.77 26.55 -28.95
CA ALA A 762 12.00 26.81 -28.19
C ALA A 762 11.78 26.44 -26.71
N CYS A 763 10.78 27.06 -26.07
CA CYS A 763 10.48 26.85 -24.65
C CYS A 763 10.16 25.39 -24.31
N GLN A 764 9.48 24.65 -25.21
CA GLN A 764 9.28 23.20 -25.04
C GLN A 764 10.61 22.43 -24.98
N ARG A 765 11.59 22.74 -25.84
CA ARG A 765 12.91 22.07 -25.82
C ARG A 765 13.73 22.45 -24.60
N ASP A 766 13.64 23.71 -24.17
CA ASP A 766 14.27 24.18 -22.93
C ASP A 766 13.72 23.38 -21.73
N LEU A 767 12.40 23.15 -21.66
CA LEU A 767 11.75 22.37 -20.61
C LEU A 767 12.03 20.86 -20.71
N GLU A 768 11.94 20.25 -21.91
CA GLU A 768 12.26 18.83 -22.15
C GLU A 768 13.71 18.49 -21.73
N TYR A 769 14.65 19.42 -21.90
CA TYR A 769 16.02 19.26 -21.43
C TYR A 769 16.10 19.23 -19.89
N ILE A 770 15.40 20.13 -19.18
CA ILE A 770 15.35 20.14 -17.70
C ILE A 770 14.77 18.82 -17.16
N VAL A 771 13.72 18.29 -17.81
CA VAL A 771 13.13 16.97 -17.47
C VAL A 771 14.16 15.84 -17.55
N SER A 772 15.11 15.91 -18.49
CA SER A 772 16.15 14.88 -18.66
C SER A 772 17.37 15.04 -17.75
N VAL A 773 17.56 16.21 -17.12
CA VAL A 773 18.77 16.54 -16.35
C VAL A 773 18.53 16.65 -14.84
N HIS A 774 17.37 17.13 -14.38
CA HIS A 774 17.17 17.47 -12.96
C HIS A 774 15.92 16.83 -12.33
N THR A 775 16.08 16.10 -11.23
CA THR A 775 15.01 15.29 -10.60
C THR A 775 13.88 16.11 -9.95
N LYS A 776 14.23 17.19 -9.23
CA LYS A 776 13.29 18.11 -8.55
C LYS A 776 12.56 19.00 -9.56
N GLN A 777 13.27 19.97 -10.16
CA GLN A 777 12.70 20.91 -11.13
C GLN A 777 12.19 20.23 -12.42
N GLY A 778 12.69 19.05 -12.79
CA GLY A 778 12.17 18.28 -13.92
C GLY A 778 10.68 17.93 -13.79
N ARG A 779 10.17 17.67 -12.58
CA ARG A 779 8.73 17.41 -12.34
C ARG A 779 7.87 18.63 -12.69
N ASN A 780 8.33 19.82 -12.29
CA ASN A 780 7.70 21.10 -12.60
C ASN A 780 7.84 21.47 -14.09
N ALA A 781 8.97 21.11 -14.72
CA ALA A 781 9.20 21.30 -16.15
C ALA A 781 8.37 20.36 -17.05
N GLU A 782 8.15 19.11 -16.64
CA GLU A 782 7.28 18.16 -17.36
C GLU A 782 5.85 18.69 -17.42
N PHE A 783 5.32 19.14 -16.28
CA PHE A 783 3.99 19.75 -16.17
C PHE A 783 3.86 21.03 -17.01
N ALA A 784 4.86 21.91 -16.99
CA ALA A 784 4.91 23.11 -17.84
C ALA A 784 5.00 22.77 -19.34
N SER A 785 5.68 21.68 -19.71
CA SER A 785 5.78 21.22 -21.10
C SER A 785 4.44 20.69 -21.63
N MET A 786 3.70 19.92 -20.83
CA MET A 786 2.34 19.48 -21.20
C MET A 786 1.35 20.66 -21.32
N TYR A 787 1.49 21.69 -20.46
CA TYR A 787 0.72 22.93 -20.61
C TYR A 787 1.04 23.65 -21.94
N LEU A 788 2.32 23.66 -22.36
CA LEU A 788 2.71 24.17 -23.68
C LEU A 788 2.16 23.31 -24.83
N GLU A 789 2.09 21.98 -24.71
CA GLU A 789 1.45 21.10 -25.69
C GLU A 789 -0.05 21.46 -25.84
N CYS A 790 -0.77 21.67 -24.73
CA CYS A 790 -2.15 22.16 -24.75
C CYS A 790 -2.29 23.53 -25.45
N CYS A 791 -1.32 24.44 -25.27
CA CYS A 791 -1.27 25.71 -25.98
C CYS A 791 -0.96 25.56 -27.49
N GLN A 792 -0.12 24.59 -27.88
CA GLN A 792 0.12 24.28 -29.30
C GLN A 792 -1.11 23.68 -29.97
N LEU A 793 -1.82 22.76 -29.30
CA LEU A 793 -3.08 22.20 -29.77
C LEU A 793 -4.15 23.31 -29.93
N LEU A 794 -4.27 24.22 -28.96
CA LEU A 794 -5.13 25.41 -29.08
C LEU A 794 -4.81 26.23 -30.34
N VAL A 795 -3.53 26.49 -30.61
CA VAL A 795 -3.12 27.22 -31.83
C VAL A 795 -3.52 26.42 -33.07
N GLN A 796 -3.22 25.12 -33.16
CA GLN A 796 -3.63 24.27 -34.30
C GLN A 796 -5.16 24.25 -34.51
N ILE A 797 -5.95 24.25 -33.44
CA ILE A 797 -7.42 24.38 -33.50
C ILE A 797 -7.81 25.74 -34.08
N GLN A 798 -7.25 26.84 -33.57
CA GLN A 798 -7.50 28.21 -34.04
C GLN A 798 -6.96 28.49 -35.47
N GLU A 799 -6.07 27.65 -35.99
CA GLU A 799 -5.61 27.69 -37.38
C GLU A 799 -6.52 26.91 -38.35
N SER A 800 -7.20 25.87 -37.85
CA SER A 800 -7.89 24.89 -38.70
C SER A 800 -9.41 25.00 -38.70
N TYR A 801 -10.05 25.66 -37.71
CA TYR A 801 -11.50 25.66 -37.53
C TYR A 801 -12.35 26.14 -38.74
N ASP A 802 -11.84 27.06 -39.57
CA ASP A 802 -12.49 27.55 -40.80
C ASP A 802 -12.20 26.67 -42.04
N SER A 803 -11.40 25.61 -41.91
CA SER A 803 -11.03 24.70 -43.01
C SER A 803 -12.02 23.54 -43.16
N PRO A 804 -12.39 23.14 -44.39
CA PRO A 804 -13.11 21.87 -44.63
C PRO A 804 -12.40 20.63 -44.07
N SER A 805 -11.08 20.69 -43.86
CA SER A 805 -10.31 19.59 -43.25
C SER A 805 -10.55 19.43 -41.74
N PHE A 806 -11.12 20.45 -41.07
CA PHE A 806 -11.38 20.44 -39.63
C PHE A 806 -12.31 19.30 -39.21
N ILE A 807 -13.26 18.92 -40.07
CA ILE A 807 -14.26 17.87 -39.80
C ILE A 807 -13.59 16.54 -39.42
N MET A 808 -12.44 16.23 -40.04
CA MET A 808 -11.66 15.02 -39.77
C MET A 808 -10.63 15.19 -38.64
N LEU A 809 -10.17 16.42 -38.41
CA LEU A 809 -9.08 16.73 -37.48
C LEU A 809 -9.57 17.07 -36.05
N ALA A 810 -10.73 17.72 -35.93
CA ALA A 810 -11.32 18.16 -34.67
C ALA A 810 -11.53 17.02 -33.65
N PRO A 811 -12.04 15.82 -34.02
CA PRO A 811 -12.18 14.71 -33.08
C PRO A 811 -10.83 14.26 -32.49
N ILE A 812 -9.76 14.30 -33.30
CA ILE A 812 -8.40 13.90 -32.89
C ILE A 812 -7.80 14.95 -31.94
N LEU A 813 -7.82 16.23 -32.33
CA LEU A 813 -7.29 17.33 -31.51
C LEU A 813 -8.03 17.46 -30.17
N SER A 814 -9.35 17.26 -30.18
CA SER A 814 -10.17 17.23 -28.96
C SER A 814 -9.73 16.08 -28.03
N ALA A 815 -9.65 14.86 -28.54
CA ALA A 815 -9.32 13.69 -27.74
C ALA A 815 -7.87 13.73 -27.19
N GLN A 816 -6.92 14.28 -27.96
CA GLN A 816 -5.58 14.58 -27.46
C GLN A 816 -5.60 15.59 -26.30
N LEU A 817 -6.36 16.68 -26.44
CA LEU A 817 -6.47 17.72 -25.41
C LEU A 817 -7.15 17.20 -24.13
N PHE A 818 -8.17 16.34 -24.26
CA PHE A 818 -8.76 15.64 -23.11
C PHE A 818 -7.73 14.78 -22.38
N ARG A 819 -7.01 13.91 -23.11
CA ARG A 819 -6.01 13.00 -22.54
C ARG A 819 -4.94 13.76 -21.74
N LEU A 820 -4.38 14.83 -22.31
CA LEU A 820 -3.41 15.70 -21.61
C LEU A 820 -4.02 16.33 -20.36
N SER A 821 -5.22 16.90 -20.45
CA SER A 821 -5.87 17.57 -19.32
C SER A 821 -6.25 16.62 -18.16
N TYR A 822 -6.48 15.33 -18.42
CA TYR A 822 -6.67 14.33 -17.36
C TYR A 822 -5.34 13.81 -16.81
N TYR A 823 -4.31 13.66 -17.66
CA TYR A 823 -2.95 13.32 -17.23
C TYR A 823 -2.39 14.36 -16.23
N MET A 824 -2.50 15.65 -16.59
CA MET A 824 -2.02 16.77 -15.76
C MET A 824 -2.68 16.85 -14.38
N ASP A 825 -3.95 16.44 -14.25
CA ASP A 825 -4.74 16.59 -13.01
C ASP A 825 -4.65 15.36 -12.07
N HIS A 826 -4.40 14.16 -12.62
CA HIS A 826 -4.42 12.90 -11.88
C HIS A 826 -3.06 12.20 -11.71
N ILE A 827 -2.03 12.60 -12.44
CA ILE A 827 -0.65 12.08 -12.30
C ILE A 827 0.21 12.95 -11.37
N PHE A 828 -0.07 14.25 -11.30
CA PHE A 828 0.70 15.21 -10.50
C PHE A 828 -0.01 15.51 -9.19
N LEU A 829 0.68 15.26 -8.08
CA LEU A 829 0.30 15.67 -6.74
C LEU A 829 0.93 17.03 -6.44
N GLY A 830 0.23 17.87 -5.69
CA GLY A 830 0.68 19.23 -5.35
C GLY A 830 0.14 20.35 -6.25
N LEU A 831 -0.72 20.05 -7.23
CA LEU A 831 -1.49 21.09 -7.94
C LEU A 831 -2.38 21.87 -6.96
N ASP A 832 -2.28 23.20 -7.01
CA ASP A 832 -3.21 24.10 -6.33
C ASP A 832 -4.60 24.09 -7.01
N ALA A 833 -5.60 24.64 -6.32
CA ALA A 833 -6.97 24.67 -6.84
C ALA A 833 -7.09 25.54 -8.12
N THR A 834 -6.27 26.57 -8.27
CA THR A 834 -6.27 27.45 -9.46
C THR A 834 -5.70 26.74 -10.68
N ALA A 835 -4.56 26.03 -10.56
CA ALA A 835 -4.02 25.21 -11.65
C ALA A 835 -5.00 24.11 -12.10
N LYS A 836 -5.73 23.47 -11.17
CA LYS A 836 -6.77 22.49 -11.53
C LYS A 836 -7.89 23.12 -12.35
N VAL A 837 -8.37 24.30 -11.99
CA VAL A 837 -9.35 25.04 -12.81
C VAL A 837 -8.75 25.43 -14.18
N SER A 838 -7.48 25.82 -14.25
CA SER A 838 -6.80 26.13 -15.53
C SER A 838 -6.69 24.92 -16.45
N VAL A 839 -6.42 23.73 -15.90
CA VAL A 839 -6.42 22.47 -16.65
C VAL A 839 -7.84 22.07 -17.07
N GLY A 840 -8.82 22.17 -16.17
CA GLY A 840 -10.24 21.95 -16.46
C GLY A 840 -10.81 22.90 -17.53
N TYR A 841 -10.28 24.12 -17.65
CA TYR A 841 -10.66 25.07 -18.68
C TYR A 841 -10.36 24.57 -20.10
N PHE A 842 -9.28 23.79 -20.30
CA PHE A 842 -9.01 23.13 -21.60
C PHE A 842 -10.03 22.02 -21.92
N ARG A 843 -10.63 21.34 -20.93
CA ARG A 843 -11.71 20.34 -21.13
C ARG A 843 -12.98 20.96 -21.72
N ILE A 844 -13.18 22.28 -21.58
CA ILE A 844 -14.27 23.03 -22.22
C ILE A 844 -13.97 23.27 -23.71
N LEU A 845 -12.73 23.68 -24.05
CA LEU A 845 -12.31 23.77 -25.46
C LEU A 845 -12.43 22.42 -26.17
N ALA A 846 -11.93 21.35 -25.53
CA ALA A 846 -11.97 20.00 -26.07
C ALA A 846 -13.42 19.56 -26.35
N ASN A 847 -14.36 19.81 -25.44
CA ASN A 847 -15.78 19.53 -25.63
C ASN A 847 -16.39 20.32 -26.80
N LEU A 848 -16.13 21.64 -26.89
CA LEU A 848 -16.60 22.46 -28.02
C LEU A 848 -16.08 21.94 -29.37
N VAL A 849 -14.79 21.61 -29.46
CA VAL A 849 -14.16 21.08 -30.69
C VAL A 849 -14.75 19.72 -31.07
N TRP A 850 -14.99 18.84 -30.09
CA TRP A 850 -15.67 17.55 -30.30
C TRP A 850 -17.08 17.73 -30.88
N PHE A 851 -17.88 18.59 -30.25
CA PHE A 851 -19.24 18.91 -30.65
C PHE A 851 -19.32 19.35 -32.12
N PHE A 852 -18.46 20.28 -32.55
CA PHE A 852 -18.45 20.72 -33.94
C PHE A 852 -17.96 19.67 -34.92
N GLY A 853 -16.92 18.91 -34.57
CA GLY A 853 -16.47 17.78 -35.39
C GLY A 853 -17.58 16.77 -35.65
N MET A 854 -18.35 16.39 -34.62
CA MET A 854 -19.47 15.46 -34.74
C MET A 854 -20.66 16.03 -35.51
N VAL A 855 -21.04 17.29 -35.25
CA VAL A 855 -22.15 17.96 -35.95
C VAL A 855 -21.84 18.14 -37.44
N GLN A 856 -20.62 18.58 -37.79
CA GLN A 856 -20.21 18.74 -39.19
C GLN A 856 -20.07 17.38 -39.91
N LYS A 857 -19.52 16.35 -39.24
CA LYS A 857 -19.36 15.00 -39.82
C LYS A 857 -20.72 14.38 -40.21
N LYS A 858 -21.73 14.44 -39.34
CA LYS A 858 -23.08 13.94 -39.64
C LYS A 858 -23.84 14.80 -40.68
N ALA A 859 -23.60 16.11 -40.71
CA ALA A 859 -24.18 16.99 -41.73
C ALA A 859 -23.60 16.73 -43.15
N GLY A 860 -22.31 16.39 -43.24
CA GLY A 860 -21.66 16.05 -44.51
C GLY A 860 -22.22 14.80 -45.17
N THR A 861 -22.43 13.72 -44.39
CA THR A 861 -22.99 12.45 -44.90
C THR A 861 -24.39 12.58 -45.51
N SER A 862 -25.21 13.51 -45.01
CA SER A 862 -26.55 13.80 -45.57
C SER A 862 -26.53 14.58 -46.90
N ALA A 863 -25.39 15.14 -47.31
CA ALA A 863 -25.25 15.85 -48.60
C ALA A 863 -24.79 14.94 -49.74
N SER A 864 -24.19 13.78 -49.44
CA SER A 864 -23.65 12.84 -50.43
C SER A 864 -24.64 11.79 -50.97
N SER A 865 -25.88 11.76 -50.47
CA SER A 865 -26.85 10.68 -50.72
C SER A 865 -28.04 11.07 -51.61
N SER A 866 -27.89 12.06 -52.50
CA SER A 866 -28.98 12.59 -53.34
C SER A 866 -28.89 12.23 -54.83
N SER A 867 -28.44 11.02 -55.19
CA SER A 867 -28.33 10.62 -56.61
C SER A 867 -28.41 9.12 -56.93
N SER A 868 -29.39 8.38 -56.38
CA SER A 868 -29.90 7.14 -57.01
C SER A 868 -31.20 6.66 -56.35
N SER A 869 -32.11 6.08 -57.13
CA SER A 869 -33.39 5.54 -56.65
C SER A 869 -33.46 4.01 -56.76
N SER A 870 -33.93 3.34 -55.71
CA SER A 870 -34.65 2.05 -55.77
C SER A 870 -35.11 1.61 -54.36
N SER A 871 -35.96 0.60 -54.30
CA SER A 871 -36.76 0.22 -53.12
C SER A 871 -36.14 -0.89 -52.27
N ALA A 872 -36.02 -0.67 -50.97
CA ALA A 872 -36.06 -1.72 -49.94
C ALA A 872 -36.61 -1.14 -48.63
N ALA A 873 -37.46 -1.89 -47.92
CA ALA A 873 -37.99 -1.48 -46.61
C ALA A 873 -37.05 -1.93 -45.48
N GLY A 874 -36.04 -1.11 -45.17
CA GLY A 874 -35.26 -1.19 -43.92
C GLY A 874 -35.65 -0.07 -42.94
N PRO A 875 -35.25 -0.15 -41.66
CA PRO A 875 -35.42 0.95 -40.72
C PRO A 875 -34.66 2.18 -41.23
N ARG A 876 -35.27 3.37 -41.11
CA ARG A 876 -34.66 4.62 -41.58
C ARG A 876 -33.43 4.94 -40.73
N GLU A 877 -32.29 5.17 -41.37
CA GLU A 877 -31.19 5.90 -40.76
C GLU A 877 -31.55 7.40 -40.79
N ASP A 878 -32.37 7.82 -39.82
CA ASP A 878 -32.80 9.21 -39.70
C ASP A 878 -31.60 10.13 -39.39
N GLY A 879 -31.64 11.33 -39.99
CA GLY A 879 -30.60 12.35 -39.82
C GLY A 879 -30.48 12.85 -38.36
N LEU A 880 -29.38 13.55 -38.07
CA LEU A 880 -28.97 14.08 -36.76
C LEU A 880 -30.14 14.31 -35.77
N THR A 881 -30.45 13.30 -34.95
CA THR A 881 -31.64 13.34 -34.10
C THR A 881 -31.54 14.49 -33.11
N ARG A 882 -32.66 15.20 -32.94
CA ARG A 882 -32.76 16.38 -32.06
C ARG A 882 -32.28 16.07 -30.64
N GLU A 883 -32.62 14.87 -30.16
CA GLU A 883 -32.20 14.29 -28.88
C GLU A 883 -30.67 14.17 -28.76
N TYR A 884 -29.97 13.68 -29.78
CA TYR A 884 -28.51 13.55 -29.77
C TYR A 884 -27.83 14.93 -29.70
N LEU A 885 -28.34 15.92 -30.43
CA LEU A 885 -27.84 17.29 -30.37
C LEU A 885 -28.12 17.94 -29.00
N GLN A 886 -29.30 17.72 -28.43
CA GLN A 886 -29.65 18.21 -27.10
C GLN A 886 -28.81 17.55 -26.00
N SER A 887 -28.51 16.26 -26.10
CA SER A 887 -27.66 15.52 -25.15
C SER A 887 -26.23 16.08 -25.09
N MET A 888 -25.58 16.28 -26.26
CA MET A 888 -24.24 16.91 -26.29
C MET A 888 -24.25 18.35 -25.74
N LEU A 889 -25.29 19.13 -26.05
CA LEU A 889 -25.44 20.48 -25.48
C LEU A 889 -25.65 20.46 -23.96
N GLN A 890 -26.41 19.48 -23.44
CA GLN A 890 -26.62 19.29 -22.00
C GLN A 890 -25.31 18.91 -21.29
N GLN A 891 -24.50 18.03 -21.88
CA GLN A 891 -23.16 17.67 -21.39
C GLN A 891 -22.22 18.88 -21.36
N ALA A 892 -22.21 19.71 -22.41
CA ALA A 892 -21.44 20.95 -22.43
C ALA A 892 -21.92 21.97 -21.38
N ILE A 893 -23.24 22.14 -21.20
CA ILE A 893 -23.82 23.01 -20.15
C ILE A 893 -23.45 22.52 -18.75
N LYS A 894 -23.47 21.19 -18.51
CA LYS A 894 -23.03 20.60 -17.24
C LYS A 894 -21.56 20.95 -16.97
N ARG A 895 -20.61 20.60 -17.85
CA ARG A 895 -19.18 20.90 -17.63
C ARG A 895 -18.89 22.38 -17.36
N VAL A 896 -19.53 23.30 -18.10
CA VAL A 896 -19.34 24.75 -17.85
C VAL A 896 -19.92 25.17 -16.50
N THR A 897 -21.03 24.58 -16.06
CA THR A 897 -21.63 24.85 -14.74
C THR A 897 -20.78 24.27 -13.61
N ASP A 898 -20.25 23.06 -13.77
CA ASP A 898 -19.45 22.37 -12.76
C ASP A 898 -18.08 23.07 -12.58
N LEU A 899 -17.43 23.50 -13.66
CA LEU A 899 -16.18 24.29 -13.57
C LEU A 899 -16.45 25.67 -12.93
N GLN A 900 -17.59 26.31 -13.19
CA GLN A 900 -17.99 27.53 -12.48
C GLN A 900 -18.19 27.30 -10.98
N ALA A 901 -18.73 26.13 -10.57
CA ALA A 901 -18.83 25.78 -9.15
C ALA A 901 -17.46 25.47 -8.50
N GLN A 902 -16.48 25.00 -9.28
CA GLN A 902 -15.09 24.86 -8.82
C GLN A 902 -14.39 26.22 -8.67
N MET A 903 -14.65 27.17 -9.58
CA MET A 903 -14.16 28.56 -9.51
C MET A 903 -14.65 29.34 -8.27
N ASP A 904 -15.79 28.95 -7.71
CA ASP A 904 -16.42 29.63 -6.57
C ASP A 904 -15.97 29.07 -5.20
N ARG A 905 -14.94 28.19 -5.18
CA ARG A 905 -14.34 27.66 -3.94
C ARG A 905 -13.39 28.66 -3.27
N PRO A 906 -13.28 28.66 -1.93
CA PRO A 906 -12.40 29.59 -1.19
C PRO A 906 -10.90 29.35 -1.41
N GLU A 907 -10.52 28.19 -1.96
CA GLU A 907 -9.15 27.76 -2.23
C GLU A 907 -8.54 28.38 -3.51
N VAL A 908 -9.35 29.06 -4.33
CA VAL A 908 -8.98 29.50 -5.69
C VAL A 908 -8.72 31.01 -5.72
N ASP A 909 -7.66 31.46 -6.40
CA ASP A 909 -7.38 32.89 -6.59
C ASP A 909 -8.39 33.53 -7.57
N LEU A 910 -9.52 33.99 -7.00
CA LEU A 910 -10.58 34.72 -7.68
C LEU A 910 -10.07 35.94 -8.47
N VAL A 911 -9.00 36.61 -8.05
CA VAL A 911 -8.46 37.80 -8.73
C VAL A 911 -7.87 37.43 -10.08
N ARG A 912 -7.13 36.31 -10.15
CA ARG A 912 -6.56 35.77 -11.40
C ARG A 912 -7.65 35.29 -12.36
N ILE A 913 -8.69 34.64 -11.85
CA ILE A 913 -9.66 33.91 -12.68
C ILE A 913 -10.93 34.71 -13.08
N GLN A 914 -11.19 35.86 -12.46
CA GLN A 914 -12.45 36.61 -12.63
C GLN A 914 -12.78 36.95 -14.11
N GLY A 915 -11.78 37.27 -14.93
CA GLY A 915 -11.98 37.53 -16.36
C GLY A 915 -12.49 36.30 -17.13
N TYR A 916 -11.94 35.12 -16.81
CA TYR A 916 -12.34 33.85 -17.40
C TYR A 916 -13.73 33.40 -16.90
N ARG A 917 -14.06 33.70 -15.63
CA ARG A 917 -15.38 33.44 -15.03
C ARG A 917 -16.52 34.13 -15.79
N VAL A 918 -16.29 35.38 -16.25
CA VAL A 918 -17.23 36.13 -17.11
C VAL A 918 -17.37 35.47 -18.50
N ILE A 919 -16.26 35.08 -19.13
CA ILE A 919 -16.26 34.40 -20.44
C ILE A 919 -17.04 33.08 -20.38
N LEU A 920 -16.92 32.31 -19.29
CA LEU A 920 -17.74 31.12 -19.07
C LEU A 920 -19.22 31.43 -18.83
N GLY A 921 -19.54 32.57 -18.21
CA GLY A 921 -20.91 33.06 -18.08
C GLY A 921 -21.57 33.31 -19.44
N ASP A 922 -20.88 34.04 -20.31
CA ASP A 922 -21.35 34.30 -21.69
C ASP A 922 -21.49 33.00 -22.50
N LEU A 923 -20.52 32.08 -22.38
CA LEU A 923 -20.57 30.76 -23.02
C LEU A 923 -21.77 29.93 -22.53
N ARG A 924 -22.01 29.89 -21.21
CA ARG A 924 -23.15 29.20 -20.60
C ARG A 924 -24.49 29.77 -21.08
N VAL A 925 -24.61 31.10 -21.18
CA VAL A 925 -25.79 31.77 -21.74
C VAL A 925 -25.98 31.44 -23.23
N ALA A 926 -24.91 31.37 -24.01
CA ALA A 926 -24.97 30.97 -25.42
C ALA A 926 -25.37 29.49 -25.60
N LEU A 927 -24.82 28.59 -24.80
CA LEU A 927 -25.18 27.16 -24.81
C LEU A 927 -26.64 26.94 -24.38
N LEU A 928 -27.11 27.63 -23.33
CA LEU A 928 -28.51 27.58 -22.90
C LEU A 928 -29.48 28.13 -23.96
N ARG A 929 -29.05 29.12 -24.77
CA ARG A 929 -29.84 29.60 -25.92
C ARG A 929 -29.90 28.55 -27.03
N ALA A 930 -28.77 27.95 -27.39
CA ALA A 930 -28.72 26.87 -28.39
C ALA A 930 -29.51 25.62 -27.96
N PHE A 931 -29.52 25.27 -26.68
CA PHE A 931 -30.30 24.14 -26.14
C PHE A 931 -31.81 24.39 -26.21
N LYS A 932 -32.26 25.63 -25.91
CA LYS A 932 -33.68 26.02 -26.01
C LYS A 932 -34.16 26.13 -27.46
N SER A 933 -33.32 26.63 -28.36
CA SER A 933 -33.63 26.82 -29.78
C SER A 933 -32.45 26.41 -30.68
N PRO A 934 -32.29 25.09 -30.97
CA PRO A 934 -31.19 24.58 -31.77
C PRO A 934 -31.40 24.93 -33.25
N SER A 935 -30.92 26.11 -33.64
CA SER A 935 -30.84 26.56 -35.03
C SER A 935 -29.39 26.60 -35.50
N THR A 936 -29.16 26.38 -36.80
CA THR A 936 -27.82 26.47 -37.41
C THR A 936 -27.13 27.80 -37.10
N LEU A 937 -27.89 28.89 -36.96
CA LEU A 937 -27.35 30.22 -36.64
C LEU A 937 -26.85 30.32 -35.20
N GLU A 938 -27.53 29.74 -34.21
CA GLU A 938 -27.03 29.68 -32.82
C GLU A 938 -25.82 28.73 -32.70
N VAL A 939 -25.85 27.60 -33.41
CA VAL A 939 -24.72 26.65 -33.47
C VAL A 939 -23.48 27.30 -34.09
N VAL A 940 -23.62 28.05 -35.18
CA VAL A 940 -22.51 28.80 -35.80
C VAL A 940 -22.00 29.93 -34.89
N ARG A 941 -22.86 30.58 -34.10
CA ARG A 941 -22.38 31.56 -33.09
C ARG A 941 -21.54 30.92 -31.99
N LEU A 942 -21.76 29.64 -31.66
CA LEU A 942 -20.93 28.94 -30.68
C LEU A 942 -19.50 28.67 -31.18
N LEU A 943 -19.26 28.53 -32.49
CA LEU A 943 -17.91 28.40 -33.07
C LEU A 943 -17.01 29.61 -32.73
N ALA A 944 -17.59 30.81 -32.66
CA ALA A 944 -16.86 32.03 -32.34
C ALA A 944 -16.18 32.01 -30.96
N ASN A 945 -16.57 31.09 -30.07
CA ASN A 945 -15.93 30.92 -28.76
C ASN A 945 -14.58 30.17 -28.86
N ILE A 946 -14.37 29.33 -29.89
CA ILE A 946 -13.07 28.69 -30.15
C ILE A 946 -12.02 29.76 -30.48
N VAL A 947 -12.37 30.72 -31.36
CA VAL A 947 -11.50 31.83 -31.78
C VAL A 947 -11.23 32.82 -30.63
N LYS A 948 -12.17 32.94 -29.68
CA LYS A 948 -12.02 33.76 -28.47
C LYS A 948 -11.31 33.06 -27.32
N PHE A 949 -11.09 31.75 -27.40
CA PHE A 949 -10.51 30.98 -26.30
C PHE A 949 -9.09 31.44 -25.98
N ARG A 950 -8.80 31.55 -24.69
CA ARG A 950 -7.50 31.92 -24.12
C ARG A 950 -7.13 30.92 -23.04
N PRO A 951 -5.90 30.39 -22.99
CA PRO A 951 -5.50 29.53 -21.88
C PRO A 951 -5.55 30.36 -20.58
N MET A 952 -5.92 29.72 -19.48
CA MET A 952 -5.85 30.33 -18.16
C MET A 952 -4.46 30.11 -17.58
N GLU A 953 -3.85 31.19 -17.11
CA GLU A 953 -2.43 31.22 -16.75
C GLU A 953 -2.20 30.46 -15.42
N ILE A 954 -1.05 29.79 -15.31
CA ILE A 954 -0.68 28.95 -14.15
C ILE A 954 0.62 29.50 -13.57
N ASP A 955 0.71 29.54 -12.25
CA ASP A 955 1.83 30.12 -11.51
C ASP A 955 2.85 29.05 -11.11
N PHE A 956 3.58 28.57 -12.12
CA PHE A 956 4.59 27.51 -12.01
C PHE A 956 5.69 27.79 -10.98
N ARG A 957 5.87 29.06 -10.58
CA ARG A 957 6.81 29.51 -9.54
C ARG A 957 6.41 29.05 -8.12
N SER A 958 5.12 28.79 -7.93
CA SER A 958 4.51 28.42 -6.64
C SER A 958 4.26 26.91 -6.49
N LEU A 959 4.45 26.13 -7.55
CA LEU A 959 4.11 24.70 -7.57
C LEU A 959 5.29 23.83 -7.08
N VAL A 960 4.98 22.92 -6.16
CA VAL A 960 5.91 21.86 -5.71
C VAL A 960 5.29 20.51 -6.06
N LEU A 961 5.59 20.01 -7.27
CA LEU A 961 4.90 18.85 -7.82
C LEU A 961 5.62 17.52 -7.56
N HIS A 962 4.87 16.52 -7.12
CA HIS A 962 5.29 15.13 -7.09
C HIS A 962 4.57 14.35 -8.19
N ARG A 963 5.34 13.69 -9.05
CA ARG A 963 4.83 12.91 -10.17
C ARG A 963 4.65 11.45 -9.74
N ILE A 964 3.43 10.92 -9.84
CA ILE A 964 3.20 9.48 -9.72
C ILE A 964 3.98 8.79 -10.86
N SER A 965 4.78 7.80 -10.51
CA SER A 965 5.58 7.04 -11.47
C SER A 965 5.74 5.61 -10.99
N ALA A 966 5.79 4.66 -11.93
CA ALA A 966 6.01 3.26 -11.61
C ALA A 966 7.08 2.64 -12.52
N GLU A 967 7.86 1.75 -11.93
CA GLU A 967 8.99 1.07 -12.57
C GLU A 967 8.80 -0.44 -12.38
N VAL A 968 8.49 -1.14 -13.46
CA VAL A 968 8.24 -2.59 -13.46
C VAL A 968 9.59 -3.31 -13.52
N THR A 969 9.91 -4.08 -12.49
CA THR A 969 11.17 -4.85 -12.37
C THR A 969 11.02 -6.28 -12.89
N ARG A 970 9.81 -6.87 -12.79
CA ARG A 970 9.45 -8.14 -13.43
C ARG A 970 8.04 -8.06 -14.05
N PRO A 971 7.75 -8.76 -15.15
CA PRO A 971 8.69 -9.57 -15.94
C PRO A 971 9.65 -8.67 -16.73
N THR A 972 10.81 -9.21 -17.11
CA THR A 972 11.71 -8.57 -18.09
C THR A 972 11.34 -8.98 -19.52
N THR A 973 11.84 -8.28 -20.54
CA THR A 973 11.62 -8.68 -21.94
C THR A 973 12.43 -9.94 -22.26
N ASN A 974 11.76 -10.97 -22.76
CA ASN A 974 12.28 -12.32 -23.01
C ASN A 974 12.29 -12.65 -24.52
N ARG A 975 12.52 -11.66 -25.39
CA ARG A 975 12.39 -11.77 -26.85
C ARG A 975 13.15 -12.96 -27.46
N ASP A 976 14.36 -13.24 -26.97
CA ASP A 976 15.23 -14.29 -27.51
C ASP A 976 14.90 -15.69 -26.95
N ARG A 977 14.12 -15.76 -25.88
CA ARG A 977 13.60 -17.00 -25.29
C ARG A 977 12.15 -16.80 -24.81
N PRO A 978 11.17 -16.78 -25.74
CA PRO A 978 9.76 -16.70 -25.39
C PRO A 978 9.33 -17.82 -24.45
N THR A 979 8.32 -17.55 -23.61
CA THR A 979 7.83 -18.51 -22.63
C THR A 979 6.84 -19.48 -23.27
N ASP A 980 7.18 -20.77 -23.30
CA ASP A 980 6.33 -21.84 -23.81
C ASP A 980 5.13 -22.09 -22.88
N ILE A 981 3.92 -21.80 -23.36
CA ILE A 981 2.67 -21.90 -22.60
C ILE A 981 1.79 -23.06 -23.11
N HIS A 982 1.14 -23.76 -22.17
CA HIS A 982 0.21 -24.85 -22.49
C HIS A 982 -1.14 -24.30 -22.94
N PRO A 983 -1.73 -24.75 -24.07
CA PRO A 983 -2.92 -24.14 -24.67
C PRO A 983 -4.23 -24.29 -23.87
N SER A 984 -4.26 -25.12 -22.81
CA SER A 984 -5.48 -25.45 -22.05
C SER A 984 -5.49 -24.95 -20.61
N PHE A 985 -4.43 -24.31 -20.13
CA PHE A 985 -4.31 -23.84 -18.75
C PHE A 985 -3.93 -22.36 -18.71
N PRO A 986 -4.36 -21.59 -17.70
CA PRO A 986 -3.76 -20.28 -17.45
C PRO A 986 -2.27 -20.43 -17.13
N PHE A 987 -1.50 -19.41 -17.44
CA PHE A 987 -0.14 -19.27 -16.96
C PHE A 987 -0.03 -18.01 -16.09
N LEU A 988 0.79 -18.09 -15.06
CA LEU A 988 1.10 -16.97 -14.17
C LEU A 988 2.20 -16.11 -14.80
N VAL A 989 2.01 -14.80 -14.80
CA VAL A 989 3.09 -13.84 -15.03
C VAL A 989 3.33 -13.10 -13.70
N PRO A 990 4.50 -13.26 -13.07
CA PRO A 990 4.86 -12.47 -11.89
C PRO A 990 5.13 -11.03 -12.34
N VAL A 991 4.45 -10.09 -11.69
CA VAL A 991 4.59 -8.65 -11.90
C VAL A 991 5.10 -8.02 -10.60
N GLU A 992 6.34 -7.53 -10.67
CA GLU A 992 7.00 -6.83 -9.58
C GLU A 992 7.34 -5.41 -10.04
N GLY A 993 7.30 -4.43 -9.14
CA GLY A 993 7.72 -3.07 -9.47
C GLY A 993 7.69 -2.11 -8.28
N VAL A 994 8.29 -0.94 -8.47
CA VAL A 994 8.31 0.15 -7.48
C VAL A 994 7.42 1.30 -7.99
N ILE A 995 6.45 1.69 -7.18
CA ILE A 995 5.52 2.79 -7.43
C ILE A 995 5.93 3.94 -6.50
N ARG A 996 6.40 5.05 -7.06
CA ARG A 996 6.89 6.22 -6.33
C ARG A 996 5.85 7.35 -6.32
N HIS A 997 5.75 8.04 -5.18
CA HIS A 997 4.85 9.17 -4.92
C HIS A 997 3.36 8.86 -5.09
N ALA A 998 2.89 7.66 -4.75
CA ALA A 998 1.47 7.33 -4.65
C ALA A 998 0.93 7.63 -3.24
N ARG A 999 -0.26 8.24 -3.14
CA ARG A 999 -0.98 8.42 -1.86
C ARG A 999 -1.98 7.30 -1.56
N ASP A 1000 -2.31 6.51 -2.57
CA ASP A 1000 -3.38 5.51 -2.58
C ASP A 1000 -3.12 4.55 -3.74
N THR A 1001 -3.17 3.25 -3.44
CA THR A 1001 -2.89 2.14 -4.36
C THR A 1001 -4.15 1.50 -4.94
N THR A 1002 -5.35 1.79 -4.41
CA THR A 1002 -6.62 1.14 -4.79
C THR A 1002 -6.96 1.28 -6.27
N GLY A 1003 -6.56 2.40 -6.89
CA GLY A 1003 -6.72 2.65 -8.31
C GLY A 1003 -5.58 2.13 -9.20
N VAL A 1004 -4.57 1.43 -8.68
CA VAL A 1004 -3.45 0.93 -9.51
C VAL A 1004 -3.82 -0.43 -10.12
N ALA A 1005 -3.66 -0.54 -11.44
CA ALA A 1005 -3.94 -1.73 -12.22
C ALA A 1005 -2.73 -2.16 -13.06
N ILE A 1006 -2.61 -3.47 -13.29
CA ILE A 1006 -1.75 -4.04 -14.33
C ILE A 1006 -2.58 -4.12 -15.60
N GLN A 1007 -2.20 -3.32 -16.59
CA GLN A 1007 -2.82 -3.28 -17.91
C GLN A 1007 -2.05 -4.22 -18.85
N VAL A 1008 -2.75 -5.22 -19.38
CA VAL A 1008 -2.22 -6.15 -20.39
C VAL A 1008 -2.88 -5.88 -21.73
N THR A 1009 -2.10 -5.47 -22.73
CA THR A 1009 -2.55 -5.43 -24.14
C THR A 1009 -2.13 -6.72 -24.85
N PHE A 1010 -3.10 -7.37 -25.47
CA PHE A 1010 -2.97 -8.64 -26.18
C PHE A 1010 -2.69 -8.46 -27.68
N PRO A 1011 -2.24 -9.50 -28.41
CA PRO A 1011 -1.83 -9.39 -29.82
C PRO A 1011 -2.95 -8.95 -30.78
N ASN A 1012 -4.21 -9.14 -30.39
CA ASN A 1012 -5.41 -8.71 -31.11
C ASN A 1012 -5.83 -7.27 -30.80
N GLY A 1013 -5.10 -6.54 -29.95
CA GLY A 1013 -5.43 -5.19 -29.51
C GLY A 1013 -6.38 -5.12 -28.32
N ASN A 1014 -6.91 -6.25 -27.83
CA ASN A 1014 -7.71 -6.27 -26.61
C ASN A 1014 -6.86 -5.82 -25.42
N VAL A 1015 -7.44 -5.03 -24.52
CA VAL A 1015 -6.84 -4.63 -23.25
C VAL A 1015 -7.61 -5.27 -22.11
N ARG A 1016 -6.91 -5.79 -21.09
CA ARG A 1016 -7.52 -6.20 -19.81
C ARG A 1016 -6.74 -5.56 -18.67
N HIS A 1017 -7.44 -5.19 -17.60
CA HIS A 1017 -6.87 -4.60 -16.40
C HIS A 1017 -7.04 -5.57 -15.23
N TYR A 1018 -5.96 -5.80 -14.50
CA TYR A 1018 -5.91 -6.64 -13.31
C TYR A 1018 -5.56 -5.76 -12.10
N TYR A 1019 -6.45 -5.68 -11.12
CA TYR A 1019 -6.25 -4.89 -9.90
C TYR A 1019 -5.64 -5.78 -8.81
N PRO A 1020 -4.43 -5.48 -8.30
CA PRO A 1020 -3.83 -6.25 -7.22
C PRO A 1020 -4.56 -6.03 -5.88
N PRO A 1021 -4.68 -7.05 -5.00
CA PRO A 1021 -5.10 -6.87 -3.61
C PRO A 1021 -4.24 -5.83 -2.85
N PRO A 1022 -4.81 -5.10 -1.87
CA PRO A 1022 -4.07 -4.17 -1.02
C PRO A 1022 -2.77 -4.73 -0.42
N ASP A 1023 -2.77 -5.98 0.04
CA ASP A 1023 -1.60 -6.62 0.67
C ASP A 1023 -0.41 -6.84 -0.28
N HIS A 1024 -0.64 -6.78 -1.60
CA HIS A 1024 0.42 -6.92 -2.60
C HIS A 1024 1.24 -5.63 -2.78
N PHE A 1025 0.88 -4.53 -2.09
CA PHE A 1025 1.59 -3.25 -2.09
C PHE A 1025 2.36 -3.04 -0.78
N ILE A 1026 3.59 -3.54 -0.71
CA ILE A 1026 4.45 -3.43 0.47
C ILE A 1026 4.99 -1.99 0.55
N PRO A 1027 4.75 -1.22 1.62
CA PRO A 1027 5.30 0.13 1.76
C PRO A 1027 6.82 0.11 1.89
N VAL A 1028 7.50 1.13 1.34
CA VAL A 1028 8.96 1.29 1.41
C VAL A 1028 9.28 2.61 2.10
N GLU A 1029 10.17 2.57 3.10
CA GLU A 1029 10.71 3.77 3.74
C GLU A 1029 11.73 4.43 2.80
N ASP A 1030 11.36 5.58 2.23
CA ASP A 1030 12.24 6.37 1.36
C ASP A 1030 13.37 7.02 2.19
N GLY A 1031 14.62 6.75 1.80
CA GLY A 1031 15.83 7.24 2.49
C GLY A 1031 16.04 8.76 2.45
N GLU A 1032 15.27 9.49 1.63
CA GLU A 1032 15.20 10.96 1.57
C GLU A 1032 14.70 11.60 2.90
N SER A 1033 14.35 10.79 3.90
CA SER A 1033 13.89 11.22 5.22
C SER A 1033 15.01 11.65 6.19
N LYS A 1034 16.27 11.26 5.96
CA LYS A 1034 17.40 11.58 6.85
C LYS A 1034 17.71 13.08 6.95
N ASP A 1035 17.63 13.83 5.86
CA ASP A 1035 17.94 15.28 5.89
C ASP A 1035 17.00 16.09 6.81
N LYS A 1036 15.92 15.46 7.33
CA LYS A 1036 14.99 16.04 8.30
C LYS A 1036 15.18 15.58 9.74
N SER A 1037 15.93 14.50 10.03
CA SER A 1037 16.31 14.20 11.42
C SER A 1037 17.31 15.25 11.92
N ASP A 1038 18.30 15.54 11.08
CA ASP A 1038 19.48 16.31 11.45
C ASP A 1038 19.10 17.80 11.65
N GLU A 1039 18.18 18.33 10.84
CA GLU A 1039 17.60 19.67 11.01
C GLU A 1039 16.61 19.79 12.18
N ALA A 1040 16.17 18.67 12.77
CA ALA A 1040 15.37 18.64 13.99
C ALA A 1040 16.26 18.48 15.24
N GLU A 1041 17.36 17.74 15.13
CA GLU A 1041 18.36 17.58 16.19
C GLU A 1041 19.13 18.88 16.43
N ALA A 1042 19.55 19.57 15.36
CA ALA A 1042 20.18 20.89 15.43
C ALA A 1042 19.29 21.99 16.06
N LYS A 1043 17.96 21.80 16.08
CA LYS A 1043 17.04 22.71 16.80
C LYS A 1043 16.99 22.39 18.30
N ARG A 1044 17.05 21.12 18.69
CA ARG A 1044 17.04 20.70 20.10
C ARG A 1044 18.28 21.15 20.88
N GLU A 1045 19.45 21.20 20.23
CA GLU A 1045 20.67 21.75 20.85
C GLU A 1045 20.62 23.26 21.10
N SER A 1046 19.61 23.97 20.57
CA SER A 1046 19.46 25.43 20.74
C SER A 1046 18.58 25.86 21.92
N GLU A 1047 17.84 24.94 22.55
CA GLU A 1047 16.84 25.28 23.59
C GLU A 1047 17.34 25.18 25.04
N ASP A 1048 18.56 24.67 25.30
CA ASP A 1048 19.14 24.56 26.66
C ASP A 1048 19.71 25.89 27.21
N SER A 1049 19.02 27.01 26.97
CA SER A 1049 19.31 28.31 27.58
C SER A 1049 18.03 28.95 28.12
N GLY A 1050 17.77 28.71 29.41
CA GLY A 1050 16.44 28.86 30.01
C GLY A 1050 15.89 30.30 30.05
N ALA A 1051 14.65 30.45 29.56
CA ALA A 1051 13.74 31.55 29.85
C ALA A 1051 12.32 30.98 30.08
N MET A 1052 11.42 31.77 30.67
CA MET A 1052 10.20 31.28 31.33
C MET A 1052 8.90 31.67 30.57
N ASP A 1053 7.92 30.75 30.59
CA ASP A 1053 6.48 30.93 30.29
C ASP A 1053 6.04 31.69 29.01
N VAL A 1054 5.78 30.94 27.93
CA VAL A 1054 4.58 31.16 27.07
C VAL A 1054 4.01 29.80 26.64
N VAL A 1055 2.69 29.61 26.77
CA VAL A 1055 2.00 28.39 26.30
C VAL A 1055 1.51 28.57 24.85
N PRO A 1056 1.96 27.74 23.88
CA PRO A 1056 1.36 27.70 22.55
C PRO A 1056 0.01 26.97 22.58
N SER A 1057 -1.02 27.56 21.98
CA SER A 1057 -2.35 26.95 21.86
C SER A 1057 -2.36 25.77 20.88
N THR A 1058 -3.15 24.74 21.20
CA THR A 1058 -3.39 23.54 20.38
C THR A 1058 -3.63 23.82 18.90
N ALA A 1059 -2.73 23.34 18.04
CA ALA A 1059 -2.99 23.12 16.62
C ALA A 1059 -3.17 21.61 16.40
N THR A 1060 -4.31 21.21 15.85
CA THR A 1060 -4.67 19.80 15.63
C THR A 1060 -4.14 19.29 14.29
N GLY A 1061 -3.47 18.12 14.28
CA GLY A 1061 -3.27 17.36 13.05
C GLY A 1061 -1.85 16.88 12.77
N GLU A 1062 -1.25 16.11 13.67
CA GLU A 1062 -0.17 15.18 13.27
C GLU A 1062 -0.78 14.06 12.40
N THR A 1063 -0.92 14.32 11.10
CA THR A 1063 -1.23 13.24 10.15
C THR A 1063 -0.02 12.33 10.05
N LEU A 1064 -0.17 11.05 10.42
CA LEU A 1064 0.85 10.03 10.18
C LEU A 1064 1.29 10.11 8.72
N SER A 1065 2.60 10.13 8.48
CA SER A 1065 3.16 10.20 7.12
C SER A 1065 2.88 8.89 6.38
N THR A 1066 1.76 8.85 5.66
CA THR A 1066 1.41 7.75 4.75
C THR A 1066 2.58 7.52 3.79
N PRO A 1067 3.13 6.29 3.67
CA PRO A 1067 4.29 6.04 2.83
C PRO A 1067 4.01 6.47 1.39
N SER A 1068 4.97 7.17 0.79
CA SER A 1068 4.91 7.69 -0.58
C SER A 1068 5.23 6.64 -1.64
N THR A 1069 5.97 5.60 -1.26
CA THR A 1069 6.54 4.62 -2.18
C THR A 1069 6.17 3.20 -1.77
N TYR A 1070 5.76 2.39 -2.75
CA TYR A 1070 5.28 1.02 -2.56
C TYR A 1070 6.00 0.08 -3.53
N ARG A 1071 6.33 -1.12 -3.05
CA ARG A 1071 6.77 -2.25 -3.84
C ARG A 1071 5.56 -3.15 -4.12
N LEU A 1072 5.14 -3.21 -5.38
CA LEU A 1072 4.14 -4.16 -5.84
C LEU A 1072 4.82 -5.52 -6.07
N ARG A 1073 4.28 -6.60 -5.48
CA ARG A 1073 4.64 -8.01 -5.77
C ARG A 1073 3.35 -8.80 -5.94
N THR A 1074 3.01 -9.17 -7.18
CA THR A 1074 1.78 -9.92 -7.49
C THR A 1074 1.99 -10.86 -8.66
N SER A 1075 1.14 -11.87 -8.83
CA SER A 1075 1.05 -12.64 -10.08
C SER A 1075 -0.29 -12.36 -10.77
N ILE A 1076 -0.29 -12.36 -12.10
CA ILE A 1076 -1.52 -12.28 -12.91
C ILE A 1076 -1.74 -13.58 -13.68
N GLU A 1077 -2.99 -14.08 -13.68
CA GLU A 1077 -3.39 -15.22 -14.49
C GLU A 1077 -3.78 -14.79 -15.92
N ILE A 1078 -3.09 -15.38 -16.90
CA ILE A 1078 -3.36 -15.15 -18.31
C ILE A 1078 -3.81 -16.45 -18.97
N TYR A 1079 -5.05 -16.44 -19.48
CA TYR A 1079 -5.64 -17.53 -20.24
C TYR A 1079 -5.23 -17.41 -21.72
N PRO A 1080 -4.55 -18.41 -22.33
CA PRO A 1080 -4.15 -18.35 -23.74
C PRO A 1080 -5.37 -18.33 -24.67
N GLU A 1081 -5.50 -17.30 -25.51
CA GLU A 1081 -6.60 -17.24 -26.46
C GLU A 1081 -6.36 -18.18 -27.66
N ALA A 1082 -7.43 -18.76 -28.21
CA ALA A 1082 -7.34 -19.65 -29.38
C ALA A 1082 -6.77 -18.98 -30.64
N SER A 1083 -6.79 -17.63 -30.68
CA SER A 1083 -6.22 -16.75 -31.69
C SER A 1083 -4.68 -16.76 -31.73
N TRP A 1084 -4.01 -17.17 -30.66
CA TRP A 1084 -2.55 -17.19 -30.62
C TRP A 1084 -2.05 -18.46 -31.34
N GLY A 1085 -1.27 -18.25 -32.41
CA GLY A 1085 -0.66 -19.34 -33.17
C GLY A 1085 0.57 -19.94 -32.48
N THR A 1086 1.27 -20.84 -33.18
CA THR A 1086 2.57 -21.39 -32.75
C THR A 1086 3.74 -20.40 -32.90
N SER A 1087 3.50 -19.25 -33.54
CA SER A 1087 4.43 -18.13 -33.58
C SER A 1087 4.43 -17.35 -32.25
N SER A 1088 5.58 -16.84 -31.82
CA SER A 1088 5.70 -15.96 -30.66
C SER A 1088 4.71 -14.79 -30.72
N ALA A 1089 3.94 -14.62 -29.65
CA ALA A 1089 2.96 -13.56 -29.45
C ALA A 1089 3.51 -12.49 -28.48
N GLU A 1090 3.23 -11.21 -28.74
CA GLU A 1090 3.61 -10.09 -27.87
C GLU A 1090 2.48 -9.76 -26.90
N LEU A 1091 2.77 -9.82 -25.61
CA LEU A 1091 1.94 -9.29 -24.52
C LEU A 1091 2.61 -8.02 -24.01
N ARG A 1092 1.88 -6.90 -24.01
CA ARG A 1092 2.40 -5.65 -23.46
C ARG A 1092 1.83 -5.41 -22.07
N ILE A 1093 2.72 -5.28 -21.09
CA ILE A 1093 2.39 -5.10 -19.68
C ILE A 1093 2.78 -3.68 -19.28
N THR A 1094 1.82 -2.89 -18.81
CA THR A 1094 2.03 -1.52 -18.29
C THR A 1094 1.32 -1.41 -16.94
N LEU A 1095 1.89 -0.71 -15.96
CA LEU A 1095 1.13 -0.26 -14.80
C LEU A 1095 0.36 1.00 -15.17
N SER A 1096 -0.95 1.02 -14.91
CA SER A 1096 -1.81 2.18 -15.09
C SER A 1096 -2.59 2.50 -13.82
N ARG A 1097 -3.09 3.73 -13.72
CA ARG A 1097 -3.89 4.22 -12.60
C ARG A 1097 -5.29 4.60 -13.09
N SER A 1098 -6.34 4.10 -12.47
CA SER A 1098 -7.71 4.52 -12.76
C SER A 1098 -8.03 5.90 -12.20
N PHE A 1099 -8.95 6.60 -12.86
CA PHE A 1099 -9.45 7.90 -12.43
C PHE A 1099 -10.92 8.07 -12.84
N GLN A 1100 -11.62 8.97 -12.15
CA GLN A 1100 -13.01 9.32 -12.46
C GLN A 1100 -13.06 10.58 -13.34
N PRO A 1101 -13.58 10.51 -14.59
CA PRO A 1101 -13.71 11.68 -15.46
C PRO A 1101 -14.89 12.58 -15.06
N ASP A 1102 -14.86 13.87 -15.44
CA ASP A 1102 -15.93 14.84 -15.14
C ASP A 1102 -17.30 14.35 -15.68
N LEU A 1103 -17.30 13.71 -16.85
CA LEU A 1103 -18.47 13.15 -17.52
C LEU A 1103 -18.22 11.67 -17.87
N VAL A 1104 -18.47 10.81 -16.88
CA VAL A 1104 -18.51 9.34 -16.99
C VAL A 1104 -19.25 8.88 -18.25
N GLY A 1105 -18.69 7.88 -18.94
CA GLY A 1105 -19.13 7.35 -20.24
C GLY A 1105 -18.83 8.26 -21.44
N HIS A 1106 -19.07 9.57 -21.32
CA HIS A 1106 -18.84 10.53 -22.42
C HIS A 1106 -17.36 10.75 -22.69
N ASP A 1107 -16.59 11.10 -21.66
CA ASP A 1107 -15.16 11.40 -21.85
C ASP A 1107 -14.33 10.13 -22.06
N GLU A 1108 -14.75 8.99 -21.47
CA GLU A 1108 -14.20 7.65 -21.73
C GLU A 1108 -14.24 7.33 -23.22
N PHE A 1109 -15.39 7.55 -23.87
CA PHE A 1109 -15.57 7.33 -25.30
C PHE A 1109 -14.63 8.22 -26.14
N ILE A 1110 -14.46 9.49 -25.74
CA ILE A 1110 -13.55 10.42 -26.43
C ILE A 1110 -12.08 10.01 -26.24
N CYS A 1111 -11.68 9.60 -25.04
CA CYS A 1111 -10.29 9.19 -24.78
C CYS A 1111 -9.94 7.90 -25.54
N ARG A 1112 -10.83 6.89 -25.53
CA ARG A 1112 -10.68 5.65 -26.31
C ARG A 1112 -10.53 5.94 -27.82
N PHE A 1113 -11.27 6.91 -28.36
CA PHE A 1113 -11.17 7.31 -29.76
C PHE A 1113 -9.78 7.89 -30.15
N ALA A 1114 -9.05 8.52 -29.22
CA ALA A 1114 -7.64 8.87 -29.45
C ALA A 1114 -6.71 7.65 -29.43
N GLU A 1115 -6.97 6.70 -28.54
CA GLU A 1115 -6.15 5.49 -28.39
C GLU A 1115 -6.27 4.57 -29.61
N GLU A 1116 -7.48 4.35 -30.12
CA GLU A 1116 -7.75 3.61 -31.36
C GLU A 1116 -6.89 4.17 -32.51
N ILE A 1117 -7.02 5.47 -32.82
CA ILE A 1117 -6.26 6.15 -33.89
C ILE A 1117 -4.73 6.11 -33.62
N ALA A 1118 -4.31 6.17 -32.36
CA ALA A 1118 -2.90 6.02 -31.98
C ALA A 1118 -2.39 4.58 -32.14
N THR A 1119 -3.23 3.55 -32.02
CA THR A 1119 -2.86 2.17 -32.36
C THR A 1119 -2.80 1.94 -33.86
N GLU A 1120 -3.77 2.42 -34.64
CA GLU A 1120 -3.76 2.34 -36.11
C GLU A 1120 -2.47 2.96 -36.70
N LYS A 1121 -2.11 4.18 -36.25
CA LYS A 1121 -0.86 4.84 -36.68
C LYS A 1121 0.39 4.03 -36.32
N ARG A 1122 0.46 3.47 -35.10
CA ARG A 1122 1.60 2.63 -34.68
C ARG A 1122 1.70 1.35 -35.51
N GLN A 1123 0.57 0.71 -35.83
CA GLN A 1123 0.54 -0.45 -36.72
C GLN A 1123 0.99 -0.09 -38.15
N GLN A 1124 0.55 1.05 -38.70
CA GLN A 1124 0.97 1.54 -40.01
C GLN A 1124 2.47 1.87 -40.06
N GLN A 1125 3.03 2.48 -39.00
CA GLN A 1125 4.47 2.74 -38.90
C GLN A 1125 5.29 1.44 -38.78
N ALA A 1126 4.83 0.47 -38.00
CA ALA A 1126 5.47 -0.86 -37.91
C ALA A 1126 5.43 -1.60 -39.27
N LEU A 1127 4.34 -1.50 -40.02
CA LEU A 1127 4.22 -2.05 -41.38
C LEU A 1127 5.17 -1.35 -42.36
N GLN A 1128 5.33 -0.02 -42.27
CA GLN A 1128 6.29 0.72 -43.10
C GLN A 1128 7.74 0.33 -42.78
N GLN A 1129 8.13 0.26 -41.50
CA GLN A 1129 9.46 -0.20 -41.09
C GLN A 1129 9.74 -1.63 -41.57
N ARG A 1130 8.73 -2.52 -41.51
CA ARG A 1130 8.84 -3.90 -42.02
C ARG A 1130 8.95 -3.97 -43.55
N GLY A 1131 8.38 -3.01 -44.28
CA GLY A 1131 8.48 -2.89 -45.74
C GLY A 1131 9.85 -2.40 -46.24
N MET A 1132 10.61 -1.68 -45.41
CA MET A 1132 11.97 -1.24 -45.78
C MET A 1132 13.05 -2.32 -45.58
N LEU A 1133 12.66 -3.52 -45.14
CA LEU A 1133 13.55 -4.69 -44.99
C LEU A 1133 13.50 -5.66 -46.19
N THR A 1134 12.82 -5.30 -47.28
CA THR A 1134 12.70 -6.12 -48.50
C THR A 1134 13.03 -5.33 -49.76
N ASP A 1135 14.32 -5.10 -50.01
CA ASP A 1135 14.83 -4.57 -51.28
C ASP A 1135 15.64 -5.68 -52.01
N PRO A 1136 15.22 -6.18 -53.18
CA PRO A 1136 15.72 -7.43 -53.76
C PRO A 1136 17.01 -7.29 -54.60
N ASN A 1137 17.82 -6.24 -54.40
CA ASN A 1137 19.10 -6.05 -55.10
C ASN A 1137 20.23 -5.75 -54.10
N GLY A 1138 21.13 -6.72 -53.90
CA GLY A 1138 22.26 -6.57 -52.99
C GLY A 1138 23.42 -5.76 -53.59
N GLN A 1139 23.72 -4.60 -52.99
CA GLN A 1139 25.07 -4.03 -52.97
C GLN A 1139 25.42 -3.62 -51.53
N SER A 1140 26.60 -4.03 -51.08
CA SER A 1140 27.12 -3.71 -49.75
C SER A 1140 27.81 -2.34 -49.74
N GLN A 1141 27.45 -1.49 -48.77
CA GLN A 1141 28.30 -0.37 -48.33
C GLN A 1141 28.39 -0.30 -46.81
N SER A 1142 29.39 0.44 -46.33
CA SER A 1142 30.04 0.23 -45.04
C SER A 1142 29.25 0.74 -43.83
N SER A 1143 29.43 0.03 -42.72
CA SER A 1143 29.04 0.44 -41.38
C SER A 1143 29.64 1.79 -40.98
N SER A 1144 28.80 2.69 -40.46
CA SER A 1144 29.23 3.74 -39.54
C SER A 1144 28.27 3.77 -38.36
N SER A 1145 28.74 3.32 -37.20
CA SER A 1145 27.96 3.27 -35.97
C SER A 1145 27.95 4.63 -35.28
N SER A 1146 26.81 5.33 -35.35
CA SER A 1146 26.54 6.56 -34.59
C SER A 1146 25.26 6.37 -33.77
N ALA A 1147 25.23 6.91 -32.56
CA ALA A 1147 24.18 6.63 -31.58
C ALA A 1147 22.80 7.12 -32.03
N ALA A 1148 21.82 6.23 -32.04
CA ALA A 1148 20.42 6.51 -32.39
C ALA A 1148 19.51 6.59 -31.15
N TRP A 1149 19.89 7.42 -30.17
CA TRP A 1149 19.04 7.82 -29.05
C TRP A 1149 18.74 9.31 -29.16
N GLY A 1150 17.58 9.65 -29.73
CA GLY A 1150 17.15 11.05 -29.85
C GLY A 1150 15.86 11.25 -30.65
N SER A 1151 15.01 12.16 -30.18
CA SER A 1151 13.83 12.71 -30.87
C SER A 1151 12.80 11.71 -31.43
N ALA A 1152 11.95 11.17 -30.56
CA ALA A 1152 10.62 10.66 -30.95
C ALA A 1152 9.50 11.73 -30.93
N SER A 1153 9.83 13.00 -30.64
CA SER A 1153 8.87 14.11 -30.47
C SER A 1153 8.69 15.01 -31.71
N ASN A 1154 9.69 15.11 -32.62
CA ASN A 1154 9.60 15.94 -33.82
C ASN A 1154 9.28 15.13 -35.09
N GLY A 1155 7.99 14.96 -35.39
CA GLY A 1155 7.52 14.18 -36.55
C GLY A 1155 6.18 14.62 -37.16
N LEU A 1156 5.75 15.87 -36.92
CA LEU A 1156 4.44 16.36 -37.36
C LEU A 1156 4.51 17.23 -38.63
N LEU A 1157 3.93 16.69 -39.71
CA LEU A 1157 3.41 17.39 -40.90
C LEU A 1157 4.42 18.10 -41.84
N SER A 1158 5.11 17.31 -42.68
CA SER A 1158 5.43 17.72 -44.05
C SER A 1158 4.35 17.22 -45.03
N HIS A 1159 3.79 18.10 -45.87
CA HIS A 1159 2.77 17.71 -46.87
C HIS A 1159 3.34 16.90 -48.05
N PRO A 1160 2.62 15.88 -48.52
CA PRO A 1160 2.60 15.49 -49.94
C PRO A 1160 1.40 16.14 -50.64
N ARG A 1161 1.66 16.97 -51.66
CA ARG A 1161 0.62 17.43 -52.61
C ARG A 1161 0.54 16.44 -53.78
N GLY A 1162 -0.61 15.76 -53.89
CA GLY A 1162 -1.12 15.22 -55.16
C GLY A 1162 -0.59 13.85 -55.59
N LEU A 1163 -1.52 12.91 -55.77
CA LEU A 1163 -1.57 12.00 -56.93
C LEU A 1163 -2.96 11.33 -57.03
N LEU A 1164 -3.93 12.06 -57.57
CA LEU A 1164 -5.20 11.50 -58.07
C LEU A 1164 -5.12 11.37 -59.59
N ALA A 1165 -4.49 10.30 -60.08
CA ALA A 1165 -4.69 9.76 -61.44
C ALA A 1165 -3.84 8.50 -61.67
N LEU A 1166 -4.49 7.33 -61.75
CA LEU A 1166 -4.30 6.32 -62.82
C LEU A 1166 -5.21 5.10 -62.51
N GLY A 1167 -6.23 4.89 -63.33
CA GLY A 1167 -7.03 3.66 -63.32
C GLY A 1167 -6.55 2.69 -64.41
N GLY A 1168 -6.60 1.38 -64.15
CA GLY A 1168 -6.11 0.39 -65.12
C GLY A 1168 -6.35 -1.07 -64.75
N SER A 1169 -7.56 -1.57 -65.05
CA SER A 1169 -7.88 -2.97 -65.41
C SER A 1169 -7.14 -4.13 -64.74
N GLY A 1170 -7.82 -4.87 -63.85
CA GLY A 1170 -7.43 -6.23 -63.44
C GLY A 1170 -8.50 -6.88 -62.56
N GLY A 1171 -9.28 -7.83 -63.10
CA GLY A 1171 -10.43 -8.41 -62.41
C GLY A 1171 -10.14 -9.70 -61.65
N GLY A 1172 -10.80 -9.88 -60.51
CA GLY A 1172 -10.80 -11.12 -59.72
C GLY A 1172 -11.82 -11.01 -58.58
N GLY A 1173 -12.92 -11.77 -58.65
CA GLY A 1173 -14.04 -11.63 -57.72
C GLY A 1173 -13.89 -12.45 -56.43
N GLY A 1174 -14.18 -11.84 -55.28
CA GLY A 1174 -14.30 -12.53 -53.99
C GLY A 1174 -15.09 -11.68 -53.00
N GLN A 1175 -16.30 -12.12 -52.64
CA GLN A 1175 -17.13 -11.40 -51.66
C GLN A 1175 -16.64 -11.67 -50.24
N MET A 1176 -16.19 -10.64 -49.53
CA MET A 1176 -16.17 -10.65 -48.06
C MET A 1176 -17.31 -9.80 -47.52
N SER A 1177 -18.33 -10.45 -46.95
CA SER A 1177 -19.46 -9.78 -46.32
C SER A 1177 -19.05 -9.19 -44.97
N SER A 1178 -19.25 -7.89 -44.80
CA SER A 1178 -19.14 -7.24 -43.49
C SER A 1178 -20.16 -7.86 -42.52
N ARG A 1179 -19.67 -8.52 -41.46
CA ARG A 1179 -20.51 -8.97 -40.34
C ARG A 1179 -20.43 -7.94 -39.21
N ARG A 1180 -21.57 -7.35 -38.86
CA ARG A 1180 -21.74 -6.69 -37.55
C ARG A 1180 -21.41 -7.70 -36.45
N LEU A 1181 -20.50 -7.35 -35.55
CA LEU A 1181 -20.38 -8.03 -34.26
C LEU A 1181 -21.53 -7.57 -33.37
N GLN A 1182 -22.61 -8.35 -33.33
CA GLN A 1182 -23.56 -8.28 -32.23
C GLN A 1182 -22.98 -9.09 -31.07
N SER A 1183 -22.78 -8.46 -29.92
CA SER A 1183 -22.38 -9.12 -28.68
C SER A 1183 -23.54 -9.97 -28.17
N VAL A 1184 -23.49 -11.29 -28.42
CA VAL A 1184 -24.42 -12.24 -27.83
C VAL A 1184 -24.05 -12.42 -26.36
N ALA A 1185 -24.86 -11.85 -25.46
CA ALA A 1185 -24.71 -12.06 -24.03
C ALA A 1185 -24.99 -13.52 -23.68
N THR A 1186 -24.18 -14.08 -22.78
CA THR A 1186 -24.47 -15.34 -22.09
C THR A 1186 -24.59 -15.04 -20.59
N PRO A 1187 -25.67 -15.46 -19.91
CA PRO A 1187 -25.86 -15.18 -18.50
C PRO A 1187 -25.05 -16.15 -17.64
N GLY A 1188 -24.21 -15.66 -16.73
CA GLY A 1188 -23.50 -16.53 -15.77
C GLY A 1188 -22.11 -16.09 -15.31
N SER A 1189 -21.88 -14.82 -14.97
CA SER A 1189 -20.81 -14.39 -14.04
C SER A 1189 -20.97 -12.91 -13.69
N GLU A 1190 -21.06 -12.57 -12.40
CA GLU A 1190 -21.24 -11.18 -11.94
C GLU A 1190 -19.93 -10.37 -11.90
N ALA A 1191 -18.79 -10.98 -12.21
CA ALA A 1191 -17.47 -10.35 -12.14
C ALA A 1191 -17.19 -9.31 -13.26
N HIS A 1192 -18.01 -9.23 -14.30
CA HIS A 1192 -17.66 -8.50 -15.53
C HIS A 1192 -18.01 -7.00 -15.59
N VAL A 1193 -18.60 -6.43 -14.55
CA VAL A 1193 -19.09 -5.03 -14.55
C VAL A 1193 -17.95 -3.98 -14.58
N MET A 1194 -16.72 -4.34 -14.17
CA MET A 1194 -15.60 -3.41 -13.97
C MET A 1194 -14.82 -2.97 -15.23
N GLN A 1195 -15.16 -3.44 -16.44
CA GLN A 1195 -14.34 -3.22 -17.65
C GLN A 1195 -14.38 -1.78 -18.26
N ASN A 1196 -15.01 -0.81 -17.60
CA ASN A 1196 -15.12 0.58 -18.08
C ASN A 1196 -14.70 1.62 -17.01
N GLN A 1197 -13.46 1.52 -16.51
CA GLN A 1197 -12.80 2.65 -15.84
C GLN A 1197 -11.84 3.36 -16.80
N SER A 1198 -11.67 4.67 -16.64
CA SER A 1198 -10.63 5.43 -17.37
C SER A 1198 -9.28 5.21 -16.69
N THR A 1199 -8.23 4.91 -17.46
CA THR A 1199 -6.89 4.63 -16.90
C THR A 1199 -5.79 5.46 -17.57
N LEU A 1200 -4.75 5.81 -16.80
CA LEU A 1200 -3.57 6.55 -17.27
C LEU A 1200 -2.32 5.70 -17.04
N GLU A 1201 -1.45 5.56 -18.04
CA GLU A 1201 -0.20 4.80 -17.91
C GLU A 1201 0.79 5.52 -16.96
N ILE A 1202 1.22 4.82 -15.90
CA ILE A 1202 2.16 5.32 -14.88
C ILE A 1202 3.56 4.70 -14.98
N SER A 1203 3.71 3.56 -15.68
CA SER A 1203 5.01 2.99 -16.04
C SER A 1203 5.31 3.08 -17.53
N LYS A 1204 6.58 2.85 -17.89
CA LYS A 1204 6.91 2.37 -19.24
C LYS A 1204 6.30 0.98 -19.43
N SER A 1205 5.92 0.65 -20.67
CA SER A 1205 5.43 -0.68 -21.01
C SER A 1205 6.57 -1.67 -21.23
N ILE A 1206 6.40 -2.91 -20.79
CA ILE A 1206 7.28 -4.04 -21.10
C ILE A 1206 6.62 -4.96 -22.12
N ASN A 1207 7.36 -5.36 -23.15
CA ASN A 1207 6.93 -6.37 -24.11
C ASN A 1207 7.43 -7.74 -23.63
N TYR A 1208 6.50 -8.63 -23.31
CA TYR A 1208 6.75 -10.00 -22.89
C TYR A 1208 6.24 -10.97 -23.96
N TYR A 1209 7.04 -11.98 -24.30
CA TYR A 1209 6.85 -12.85 -25.45
C TYR A 1209 6.49 -14.27 -25.01
N VAL A 1210 5.43 -14.82 -25.60
CA VAL A 1210 4.93 -16.17 -25.28
C VAL A 1210 4.72 -17.02 -26.53
N THR A 1211 5.05 -18.30 -26.45
CA THR A 1211 4.91 -19.28 -27.53
C THR A 1211 3.89 -20.33 -27.14
N ARG A 1212 2.79 -20.43 -27.90
CA ARG A 1212 1.76 -21.45 -27.63
C ARG A 1212 2.28 -22.81 -28.09
N ARG A 1213 2.52 -23.71 -27.16
CA ARG A 1213 3.01 -25.06 -27.45
C ARG A 1213 2.00 -25.78 -28.35
N ALA A 1214 2.48 -26.31 -29.48
CA ALA A 1214 1.64 -27.07 -30.39
C ALA A 1214 1.08 -28.32 -29.69
N MET A 1215 -0.24 -28.52 -29.76
CA MET A 1215 -0.83 -29.84 -29.51
C MET A 1215 -0.26 -30.79 -30.57
N PHE A 1216 0.52 -31.79 -30.15
CA PHE A 1216 0.90 -32.87 -31.05
C PHE A 1216 -0.33 -33.75 -31.34
N ASN A 1217 -0.43 -34.27 -32.56
CA ASN A 1217 -1.48 -35.20 -32.92
C ASN A 1217 -1.34 -36.51 -32.12
N SER A 1218 -2.40 -36.88 -31.41
CA SER A 1218 -2.70 -38.23 -30.94
C SER A 1218 -4.19 -38.48 -31.06
#